data_AF-A0A7C8IP35-F1
#
_entry.id   AF-A0A7C8IP35-F1
#
_cell.length_a   1.000
_cell.length_b   1.000
_cell.length_c   1.000
_cell.angle_alpha   90.00
_cell.angle_beta   90.00
_cell.angle_gamma   90.00
#
_symmetry.space_group_name_H-M   'P 1'
#
loop_
_entity.id
_entity.type
_entity.pdbx_description
1 polymer ?
#
loop_
_entity_poly.entity_id
_entity_poly.type
_entity_poly.pdbx_seq_one_letter_code
_entity_poly.pdbx_strand_id
1 'polypeptide(L)'
;MRLHELYPCLDPRTSDSSDIDIDVVLVHGLRGHHTGTWKAKDNTVWPKDLLPKHLHEIKIDIRVLSFEYGVSIKGTTSKAGIDDAAQNLLQYLIDQRDDPGTQWRPIVFVGHSLGGVIIKRAIQLAYIDPAFKSIKNTTLGVMYFATPHNMSQEEFSSFLVDVLECNRPKMEFFPTKQIQPTQEMVDEMKRNPKLFKFISDDFIYLHNKLGSRTFQEGNETALLGRVVVGREQGKFGIGTENAAMISGDHLGLCKFGRGKLEDARFRVVWKGIEKMIKESPKQKKLAKERTKALDSLCSDELCQSMMAKKPMAKSGEWIFERAEFTAWLSQKSGKQGLWVLGRPGCGKSYLAKNIVDKLRGQGDPVVCAFLCEPSPTNLDVWQLLSEILQQALDIEPELHHNQPSLKGSEVRGLLTEAYRRVPTRPIHKSHPAENNVWGLLAATLRQVLEIAPELVTDILKRVWKGDKPPDGWTPDFKALWLEAMAKALEKYRIIAIIDGFDKMERKCQEAFLETLEQLKKELQARGKASRTRRKASPAPQDLRLLLFSNRYSNLYSDSEKYGFAQYAIETKDIGADITTTVSRRLEVLQKIHKYPEESKIPDKIRETVPKAANGIYLRAELILGGLKHSSYSEDGLHELLDTPPKDTAGLYDHLFGKIWAQEEYRRSIKQVLSWVTFQQEGLNPAELSVGRALQRARQNTDGGNVSYEQVREFLDDNTELWVHRFCGHLIKFESGRFQLVHPSLRKYLTTKPDELHKEYGDDVELPNHADSFMDEAENHRVLGNLCATYLAMPFFDQPLHPKCKDWHTWQAGVKERMKKYPFLRYAALHWSEHLKLARDLSVPRSNIREGKVDVKRRRLLEDRKEGHAKSWAEVGCYFHDWHKDKYPELCSFEEKIKHRPSPPDKKQLAEQQQAASNREHWLVWGARKIVDRFELDKNATA
;
A
#
# COMPACT_ATOMS: atom_id res chain seq x y z
N MET A 1 -1.09 37.18 -35.23
CA MET A 1 -0.62 36.60 -33.95
C MET A 1 -0.11 35.20 -34.26
N ARG A 2 0.81 34.63 -33.48
CA ARG A 2 1.37 33.30 -33.74
C ARG A 2 1.89 32.67 -32.45
N LEU A 3 1.75 31.35 -32.33
CA LEU A 3 2.38 30.56 -31.27
C LEU A 3 3.66 29.90 -31.82
N HIS A 4 4.81 30.23 -31.23
CA HIS A 4 6.12 29.73 -31.66
C HIS A 4 6.61 28.63 -30.72
N GLU A 5 7.10 27.52 -31.27
CA GLU A 5 7.78 26.49 -30.49
C GLU A 5 9.27 26.86 -30.36
N LEU A 6 9.73 27.11 -29.12
CA LEU A 6 11.12 27.45 -28.82
C LEU A 6 11.97 26.21 -28.47
N TYR A 7 11.33 25.17 -27.92
CA TYR A 7 11.96 23.91 -27.54
C TYR A 7 10.90 22.78 -27.52
N PRO A 8 11.22 21.55 -28.01
CA PRO A 8 12.49 21.14 -28.62
C PRO A 8 12.71 21.81 -29.98
N CYS A 9 13.97 22.05 -30.37
CA CYS A 9 14.27 22.58 -31.70
C CYS A 9 14.22 21.40 -32.69
N LEU A 10 13.03 21.08 -33.21
CA LEU A 10 12.84 19.91 -34.07
C LEU A 10 13.63 20.04 -35.40
N ASP A 11 14.50 19.07 -35.69
CA ASP A 11 14.75 18.61 -37.06
C ASP A 11 13.56 17.71 -37.42
N PRO A 12 12.80 17.99 -38.50
CA PRO A 12 11.61 17.23 -38.90
C PRO A 12 11.84 15.72 -39.14
N ARG A 13 13.08 15.23 -39.05
CA ARG A 13 13.48 13.86 -39.37
C ARG A 13 13.82 12.97 -38.16
N THR A 14 13.91 13.49 -36.93
CA THR A 14 14.60 12.73 -35.84
C THR A 14 13.96 12.69 -34.44
N SER A 15 12.76 13.19 -34.18
CA SER A 15 12.15 12.99 -32.84
C SER A 15 10.66 12.72 -32.85
N ASP A 16 10.27 11.61 -32.20
CA ASP A 16 8.90 11.29 -31.83
C ASP A 16 8.42 12.31 -30.77
N SER A 17 7.26 12.94 -31.01
CA SER A 17 6.63 13.95 -30.15
C SER A 17 5.97 13.37 -28.87
N SER A 18 6.24 12.11 -28.56
CA SER A 18 5.50 11.31 -27.57
C SER A 18 6.01 11.40 -26.13
N ASP A 19 7.18 12.02 -25.88
CA ASP A 19 7.86 12.03 -24.57
C ASP A 19 7.81 13.38 -23.84
N ILE A 20 6.86 14.27 -24.17
CA ILE A 20 6.73 15.58 -23.51
C ILE A 20 5.67 15.53 -22.41
N ASP A 21 6.10 15.78 -21.16
CA ASP A 21 5.24 15.78 -19.97
C ASP A 21 4.41 17.06 -19.82
N ILE A 22 4.96 18.22 -20.18
CA ILE A 22 4.33 19.53 -19.88
C ILE A 22 4.63 20.61 -20.91
N ASP A 23 3.64 21.49 -21.15
CA ASP A 23 3.84 22.71 -21.93
C ASP A 23 4.10 23.92 -21.00
N VAL A 24 5.17 24.66 -21.29
CA VAL A 24 5.47 25.96 -20.69
C VAL A 24 5.17 27.03 -21.74
N VAL A 25 4.15 27.85 -21.49
CA VAL A 25 3.64 28.84 -22.46
C VAL A 25 4.00 30.24 -22.01
N LEU A 26 4.89 30.90 -22.77
CA LEU A 26 5.37 32.25 -22.51
C LEU A 26 4.53 33.28 -23.27
N VAL A 27 4.19 34.38 -22.59
CA VAL A 27 3.50 35.53 -23.18
C VAL A 27 4.26 36.81 -22.80
N HIS A 28 4.82 37.47 -23.80
CA HIS A 28 5.68 38.64 -23.62
C HIS A 28 4.89 39.91 -23.24
N GLY A 29 5.57 40.95 -22.77
CA GLY A 29 4.97 42.27 -22.51
C GLY A 29 4.66 43.08 -23.78
N LEU A 30 4.05 44.25 -23.61
CA LEU A 30 3.69 45.15 -24.70
C LEU A 30 4.93 45.53 -25.54
N ARG A 31 4.82 45.46 -26.88
CA ARG A 31 5.94 45.61 -27.83
C ARG A 31 7.12 44.64 -27.63
N GLY A 32 6.95 43.59 -26.82
CA GLY A 32 7.94 42.54 -26.64
C GLY A 32 8.11 41.65 -27.88
N HIS A 33 9.15 40.82 -27.86
CA HIS A 33 9.43 39.84 -28.90
C HIS A 33 9.40 38.44 -28.30
N HIS A 34 8.79 37.47 -28.99
CA HIS A 34 8.57 36.10 -28.50
C HIS A 34 9.86 35.41 -27.99
N THR A 35 11.03 35.76 -28.54
CA THR A 35 12.35 35.31 -28.04
C THR A 35 13.12 36.41 -27.29
N GLY A 36 12.96 37.67 -27.71
CA GLY A 36 13.83 38.78 -27.28
C GLY A 36 13.56 39.23 -25.85
N THR A 37 12.32 39.09 -25.38
CA THR A 37 11.93 39.39 -24.00
C THR A 37 12.72 38.55 -22.99
N TRP A 38 12.99 37.29 -23.33
CA TRP A 38 13.62 36.31 -22.43
C TRP A 38 15.14 36.19 -22.61
N LYS A 39 15.72 36.96 -23.54
CA LYS A 39 17.13 36.87 -23.94
C LYS A 39 18.02 37.78 -23.09
N ALA A 40 19.02 37.20 -22.44
CA ALA A 40 20.04 37.91 -21.68
C ALA A 40 21.12 38.55 -22.58
N LYS A 41 21.96 39.40 -21.99
CA LYS A 41 23.04 40.11 -22.70
C LYS A 41 24.08 39.17 -23.33
N ASP A 42 24.30 38.02 -22.70
CA ASP A 42 25.21 36.96 -23.18
C ASP A 42 24.58 36.07 -24.28
N ASN A 43 23.44 36.51 -24.84
CA ASN A 43 22.61 35.79 -25.80
C ASN A 43 21.86 34.55 -25.28
N THR A 44 21.94 34.23 -24.00
CA THR A 44 21.20 33.10 -23.41
C THR A 44 19.69 33.36 -23.42
N VAL A 45 18.91 32.42 -23.91
CA VAL A 45 17.44 32.40 -23.87
C VAL A 45 17.02 31.36 -22.85
N TRP A 46 16.87 31.76 -21.59
CA TRP A 46 16.68 30.83 -20.47
C TRP A 46 15.54 29.80 -20.64
N PRO A 47 14.38 30.12 -21.27
CA PRO A 47 13.32 29.12 -21.44
C PRO A 47 13.74 27.97 -22.35
N LYS A 48 14.67 28.21 -23.28
CA LYS A 48 15.19 27.22 -24.23
C LYS A 48 16.52 26.61 -23.75
N ASP A 49 17.42 27.42 -23.22
CA ASP A 49 18.82 27.04 -23.02
C ASP A 49 19.11 26.50 -21.61
N LEU A 50 18.32 26.93 -20.61
CA LEU A 50 18.56 26.63 -19.19
C LEU A 50 17.43 25.78 -18.58
N LEU A 51 16.16 26.16 -18.80
CA LEU A 51 15.01 25.50 -18.16
C LEU A 51 14.90 24.00 -18.50
N PRO A 52 15.04 23.55 -19.77
CA PRO A 52 14.91 22.13 -20.10
C PRO A 52 15.95 21.28 -19.38
N LYS A 53 17.18 21.78 -19.20
CA LYS A 53 18.27 21.03 -18.53
C LYS A 53 17.94 20.71 -17.08
N HIS A 54 17.50 21.71 -16.32
CA HIS A 54 17.18 21.51 -14.90
C HIS A 54 15.93 20.66 -14.66
N LEU A 55 14.94 20.74 -15.55
CA LEU A 55 13.75 19.90 -15.44
C LEU A 55 14.02 18.46 -15.89
N HIS A 56 14.86 18.26 -16.91
CA HIS A 56 15.28 16.92 -17.33
C HIS A 56 16.11 16.20 -16.25
N GLU A 57 16.96 16.92 -15.49
CA GLU A 57 17.69 16.36 -14.33
C GLU A 57 16.76 15.74 -13.27
N ILE A 58 15.53 16.25 -13.15
CA ILE A 58 14.51 15.71 -12.26
C ILE A 58 13.45 14.86 -12.99
N LYS A 59 13.78 14.38 -14.20
CA LYS A 59 12.96 13.52 -15.06
C LYS A 59 11.62 14.15 -15.45
N ILE A 60 11.64 15.42 -15.85
CA ILE A 60 10.48 16.14 -16.41
C ILE A 60 10.88 16.72 -17.76
N ASP A 61 10.25 16.22 -18.82
CA ASP A 61 10.47 16.69 -20.18
C ASP A 61 9.42 17.73 -20.58
N ILE A 62 9.89 18.84 -21.15
CA ILE A 62 9.05 20.02 -21.40
C ILE A 62 9.03 20.41 -22.87
N ARG A 63 7.91 21.00 -23.29
CA ARG A 63 7.82 21.81 -24.51
C ARG A 63 7.65 23.27 -24.13
N VAL A 64 8.34 24.15 -24.84
CA VAL A 64 8.34 25.58 -24.57
C VAL A 64 7.74 26.31 -25.76
N LEU A 65 6.61 26.96 -25.52
CA LEU A 65 5.85 27.71 -26.51
C LEU A 65 5.90 29.20 -26.15
N SER A 66 6.04 30.08 -27.13
CA SER A 66 6.04 31.53 -26.92
C SER A 66 5.04 32.21 -27.85
N PHE A 67 4.07 32.90 -27.26
CA PHE A 67 2.97 33.53 -27.97
C PHE A 67 3.33 34.96 -28.38
N GLU A 68 3.21 35.22 -29.68
CA GLU A 68 3.37 36.53 -30.30
C GLU A 68 2.00 37.14 -30.62
N TYR A 69 1.69 38.26 -29.97
CA TYR A 69 0.48 39.05 -30.22
C TYR A 69 0.82 40.40 -30.84
N GLY A 70 -0.17 41.04 -31.48
CA GLY A 70 0.03 42.19 -32.36
C GLY A 70 0.88 43.31 -31.75
N VAL A 71 1.81 43.86 -32.53
CA VAL A 71 2.74 44.89 -32.06
C VAL A 71 2.12 46.30 -32.06
N SER A 72 0.88 46.45 -32.58
CA SER A 72 0.18 47.73 -32.64
C SER A 72 -0.54 48.02 -31.33
N ILE A 73 -0.27 49.19 -30.76
CA ILE A 73 -0.82 49.62 -29.48
C ILE A 73 -2.34 49.79 -29.57
N LYS A 74 -2.85 50.37 -30.68
CA LYS A 74 -4.30 50.50 -30.96
C LYS A 74 -5.04 49.16 -30.91
N GLY A 75 -4.40 48.07 -31.35
CA GLY A 75 -5.01 46.74 -31.44
C GLY A 75 -4.85 45.86 -30.20
N THR A 76 -4.00 46.21 -29.22
CA THR A 76 -3.66 45.31 -28.11
C THR A 76 -3.93 45.84 -26.71
N THR A 77 -4.17 47.14 -26.56
CA THR A 77 -4.54 47.75 -25.28
C THR A 77 -6.04 48.05 -25.16
N SER A 78 -6.83 47.79 -26.20
CA SER A 78 -8.29 47.87 -26.18
C SER A 78 -8.92 46.59 -25.61
N LYS A 79 -10.20 46.67 -25.19
CA LYS A 79 -10.96 45.49 -24.74
C LYS A 79 -11.00 44.40 -25.80
N ALA A 80 -11.39 44.77 -27.02
CA ALA A 80 -11.38 43.86 -28.16
C ALA A 80 -9.99 43.26 -28.39
N GLY A 81 -8.93 44.07 -28.29
CA GLY A 81 -7.54 43.61 -28.46
C GLY A 81 -7.08 42.55 -27.46
N ILE A 82 -7.42 42.72 -26.17
CA ILE A 82 -7.07 41.76 -25.12
C ILE A 82 -7.92 40.50 -25.23
N ASP A 83 -9.23 40.66 -25.50
CA ASP A 83 -10.14 39.54 -25.74
C ASP A 83 -9.68 38.73 -26.95
N ASP A 84 -9.34 39.39 -28.06
CA ASP A 84 -8.82 38.76 -29.28
C ASP A 84 -7.48 38.06 -29.02
N ALA A 85 -6.54 38.70 -28.31
CA ALA A 85 -5.25 38.08 -27.98
C ALA A 85 -5.42 36.85 -27.09
N ALA A 86 -6.30 36.93 -26.10
CA ALA A 86 -6.61 35.82 -25.21
C ALA A 86 -7.31 34.66 -25.96
N GLN A 87 -8.30 34.97 -26.80
CA GLN A 87 -9.01 33.98 -27.61
C GLN A 87 -8.07 33.29 -28.60
N ASN A 88 -7.22 34.06 -29.30
CA ASN A 88 -6.24 33.51 -30.24
C ASN A 88 -5.20 32.62 -29.52
N LEU A 89 -4.71 33.03 -28.34
CA LEU A 89 -3.82 32.20 -27.53
C LEU A 89 -4.45 30.84 -27.23
N LEU A 90 -5.71 30.83 -26.78
CA LEU A 90 -6.44 29.59 -26.48
C LEU A 90 -6.67 28.74 -27.74
N GLN A 91 -7.02 29.37 -28.85
CA GLN A 91 -7.27 28.68 -30.11
C GLN A 91 -6.00 27.99 -30.63
N TYR A 92 -4.88 28.72 -30.70
CA TYR A 92 -3.60 28.12 -31.11
C TYR A 92 -3.16 26.99 -30.19
N LEU A 93 -3.46 27.07 -28.88
CA LEU A 93 -3.17 25.98 -27.96
C LEU A 93 -4.06 24.77 -28.23
N ILE A 94 -5.35 24.95 -28.54
CA ILE A 94 -6.25 23.85 -28.93
C ILE A 94 -5.79 23.20 -30.22
N ASP A 95 -5.46 23.98 -31.25
CA ASP A 95 -5.07 23.46 -32.57
C ASP A 95 -3.78 22.61 -32.50
N GLN A 96 -2.94 22.83 -31.48
CA GLN A 96 -1.75 22.00 -31.21
C GLN A 96 -2.01 20.82 -30.25
N ARG A 97 -3.28 20.52 -29.96
CA ARG A 97 -3.75 19.56 -28.95
C ARG A 97 -4.86 18.63 -29.46
N ASP A 98 -4.93 18.43 -30.77
CA ASP A 98 -5.95 17.59 -31.43
C ASP A 98 -5.83 16.10 -31.10
N ASP A 99 -4.64 15.63 -30.73
CA ASP A 99 -4.42 14.22 -30.37
C ASP A 99 -4.85 13.92 -28.92
N PRO A 100 -5.47 12.75 -28.65
CA PRO A 100 -5.87 12.36 -27.29
C PRO A 100 -4.72 12.40 -26.25
N GLY A 101 -3.49 12.13 -26.68
CA GLY A 101 -2.30 12.18 -25.83
C GLY A 101 -1.79 13.59 -25.50
N THR A 102 -2.05 14.57 -26.36
CA THR A 102 -1.60 15.97 -26.18
C THR A 102 -2.70 16.85 -25.59
N GLN A 103 -3.96 16.49 -25.79
CA GLN A 103 -5.14 17.18 -25.26
C GLN A 103 -5.06 17.42 -23.75
N TRP A 104 -4.60 16.43 -22.99
CA TRP A 104 -4.57 16.44 -21.53
C TRP A 104 -3.21 16.83 -20.94
N ARG A 105 -2.24 17.23 -21.77
CA ARG A 105 -0.91 17.64 -21.29
C ARG A 105 -1.01 18.87 -20.37
N PRO A 106 -0.45 18.84 -19.16
CA PRO A 106 -0.40 19.99 -18.26
C PRO A 106 0.18 21.27 -18.90
N ILE A 107 -0.23 22.43 -18.38
CA ILE A 107 0.24 23.76 -18.83
C ILE A 107 0.71 24.59 -17.65
N VAL A 108 1.88 25.23 -17.78
CA VAL A 108 2.31 26.35 -16.93
C VAL A 108 2.47 27.58 -17.81
N PHE A 109 1.78 28.67 -17.47
CA PHE A 109 1.92 29.94 -18.16
C PHE A 109 3.00 30.81 -17.51
N VAL A 110 3.75 31.55 -18.32
CA VAL A 110 4.74 32.55 -17.89
C VAL A 110 4.44 33.87 -18.58
N GLY A 111 3.97 34.85 -17.83
CA GLY A 111 3.62 36.18 -18.34
C GLY A 111 4.61 37.24 -17.91
N HIS A 112 4.96 38.15 -18.82
CA HIS A 112 5.66 39.40 -18.49
C HIS A 112 4.75 40.59 -18.76
N SER A 113 4.66 41.54 -17.80
CA SER A 113 3.94 42.80 -17.99
C SER A 113 2.51 42.56 -18.51
N LEU A 114 2.12 43.19 -19.64
CA LEU A 114 0.81 43.00 -20.28
C LEU A 114 0.51 41.53 -20.64
N GLY A 115 1.53 40.71 -20.93
CA GLY A 115 1.35 39.29 -21.21
C GLY A 115 0.73 38.52 -20.04
N GLY A 116 1.03 38.91 -18.81
CA GLY A 116 0.39 38.34 -17.62
C GLY A 116 -1.10 38.67 -17.53
N VAL A 117 -1.53 39.84 -18.01
CA VAL A 117 -2.96 40.23 -18.09
C VAL A 117 -3.68 39.41 -19.16
N ILE A 118 -3.07 39.23 -20.34
CA ILE A 118 -3.62 38.39 -21.42
C ILE A 118 -3.84 36.96 -20.90
N ILE A 119 -2.87 36.39 -20.17
CA ILE A 119 -3.01 35.07 -19.54
C ILE A 119 -4.20 35.01 -18.57
N LYS A 120 -4.36 36.03 -17.70
CA LYS A 120 -5.52 36.09 -16.77
C LYS A 120 -6.84 36.03 -17.55
N ARG A 121 -6.94 36.81 -18.63
CA ARG A 121 -8.14 36.85 -19.47
C ARG A 121 -8.36 35.55 -20.22
N ALA A 122 -7.32 34.94 -20.79
CA ALA A 122 -7.39 33.64 -21.45
C ALA A 122 -7.91 32.55 -20.51
N ILE A 123 -7.40 32.51 -19.26
CA ILE A 123 -7.89 31.54 -18.28
C ILE A 123 -9.36 31.82 -17.93
N GLN A 124 -9.78 33.07 -17.76
CA GLN A 124 -11.19 33.41 -17.53
C GLN A 124 -12.10 32.91 -18.67
N LEU A 125 -11.72 33.20 -19.92
CA LEU A 125 -12.43 32.72 -21.10
C LEU A 125 -12.49 31.19 -21.12
N ALA A 126 -11.40 30.50 -20.76
CA ALA A 126 -11.39 29.05 -20.68
C ALA A 126 -12.29 28.46 -19.59
N TYR A 127 -12.60 29.23 -18.54
CA TYR A 127 -13.56 28.82 -17.51
C TYR A 127 -15.02 29.01 -17.94
N ILE A 128 -15.27 29.98 -18.82
CA ILE A 128 -16.59 30.37 -19.31
C ILE A 128 -16.99 29.49 -20.52
N ASP A 129 -16.11 29.35 -21.50
CA ASP A 129 -16.38 28.65 -22.75
C ASP A 129 -15.99 27.17 -22.67
N PRO A 130 -16.96 26.23 -22.83
CA PRO A 130 -16.70 24.80 -22.85
C PRO A 130 -15.70 24.33 -23.91
N ALA A 131 -15.51 25.08 -25.00
CA ALA A 131 -14.54 24.74 -26.06
C ALA A 131 -13.12 24.61 -25.49
N PHE A 132 -12.77 25.43 -24.50
CA PHE A 132 -11.44 25.45 -23.87
C PHE A 132 -11.35 24.60 -22.59
N LYS A 133 -12.26 23.64 -22.41
CA LYS A 133 -12.30 22.75 -21.23
C LYS A 133 -10.98 22.00 -20.99
N SER A 134 -10.27 21.60 -22.06
CA SER A 134 -8.96 20.95 -21.94
C SER A 134 -7.96 21.87 -21.24
N ILE A 135 -7.76 23.08 -21.76
CA ILE A 135 -6.86 24.11 -21.21
C ILE A 135 -7.25 24.45 -19.78
N LYS A 136 -8.55 24.67 -19.52
CA LYS A 136 -9.08 24.91 -18.18
C LYS A 136 -8.65 23.83 -17.20
N ASN A 137 -8.73 22.56 -17.59
CA ASN A 137 -8.45 21.44 -16.69
C ASN A 137 -6.93 21.21 -16.53
N THR A 138 -6.14 21.37 -17.58
CA THR A 138 -4.70 21.07 -17.61
C THR A 138 -3.80 22.20 -17.12
N THR A 139 -4.30 23.44 -17.03
CA THR A 139 -3.51 24.57 -16.50
C THR A 139 -3.18 24.36 -15.01
N LEU A 140 -1.91 24.13 -14.67
CA LEU A 140 -1.43 23.92 -13.31
C LEU A 140 -1.18 25.24 -12.58
N GLY A 141 -0.70 26.25 -13.29
CA GLY A 141 -0.34 27.51 -12.68
C GLY A 141 0.15 28.60 -13.62
N VAL A 142 0.39 29.79 -13.05
CA VAL A 142 0.88 30.97 -13.76
C VAL A 142 2.01 31.64 -12.99
N MET A 143 3.11 31.93 -13.70
CA MET A 143 4.21 32.74 -13.22
C MET A 143 4.14 34.14 -13.84
N TYR A 144 4.31 35.16 -13.01
CA TYR A 144 4.21 36.56 -13.42
C TYR A 144 5.54 37.28 -13.22
N PHE A 145 6.01 37.99 -14.24
CA PHE A 145 7.11 38.95 -14.16
C PHE A 145 6.56 40.36 -14.36
N ALA A 146 6.74 41.23 -13.37
CA ALA A 146 6.33 42.64 -13.43
C ALA A 146 4.91 42.84 -13.99
N THR A 147 3.98 41.97 -13.59
CA THR A 147 2.58 42.02 -14.02
C THR A 147 1.77 42.78 -12.98
N PRO A 148 0.94 43.76 -13.37
CA PRO A 148 0.06 44.45 -12.45
C PRO A 148 -1.09 43.54 -12.00
N HIS A 149 -1.34 43.50 -10.69
CA HIS A 149 -2.39 42.69 -10.06
C HIS A 149 -3.41 43.56 -9.35
N ASN A 150 -2.97 44.50 -8.50
CA ASN A 150 -3.85 45.35 -7.72
C ASN A 150 -3.50 46.83 -7.98
N MET A 151 -4.03 47.39 -9.06
CA MET A 151 -3.86 48.79 -9.44
C MET A 151 -5.21 49.49 -9.54
N SER A 152 -5.24 50.75 -9.14
CA SER A 152 -6.30 51.70 -9.48
C SER A 152 -6.30 52.01 -10.98
N GLN A 153 -7.35 52.71 -11.45
CA GLN A 153 -7.48 53.05 -12.85
C GLN A 153 -6.39 54.04 -13.31
N GLU A 154 -6.04 54.97 -12.43
CA GLU A 154 -5.01 55.99 -12.62
C GLU A 154 -3.61 55.36 -12.65
N GLU A 155 -3.33 54.45 -11.71
CA GLU A 155 -2.06 53.70 -11.67
C GLU A 155 -1.88 52.84 -12.92
N PHE A 156 -2.94 52.18 -13.39
CA PHE A 156 -2.87 51.37 -14.59
C PHE A 156 -2.56 52.21 -15.84
N SER A 157 -3.11 53.43 -15.90
CA SER A 157 -2.82 54.38 -16.96
C SER A 157 -1.36 54.82 -16.92
N SER A 158 -0.81 55.10 -15.73
CA SER A 158 0.63 55.39 -15.56
C SER A 158 1.48 54.19 -15.99
N PHE A 159 1.13 52.99 -15.55
CA PHE A 159 1.83 51.75 -15.88
C PHE A 159 1.96 51.55 -17.40
N LEU A 160 0.88 51.73 -18.17
CA LEU A 160 0.94 51.57 -19.63
C LEU A 160 1.84 52.60 -20.30
N VAL A 161 1.83 53.85 -19.84
CA VAL A 161 2.74 54.90 -20.32
C VAL A 161 4.19 54.54 -20.00
N ASP A 162 4.46 54.11 -18.76
CA ASP A 162 5.78 53.70 -18.30
C ASP A 162 6.31 52.51 -19.13
N VAL A 163 5.49 51.49 -19.39
CA VAL A 163 5.86 50.34 -20.23
C VAL A 163 6.20 50.78 -21.66
N LEU A 164 5.48 51.75 -22.22
CA LEU A 164 5.77 52.27 -23.57
C LEU A 164 7.09 53.03 -23.64
N GLU A 165 7.38 53.85 -22.63
CA GLU A 165 8.67 54.57 -22.54
C GLU A 165 9.83 53.60 -22.32
N CYS A 166 9.66 52.56 -21.51
CA CYS A 166 10.66 51.51 -21.31
C CYS A 166 11.03 50.79 -22.62
N ASN A 167 10.04 50.53 -23.48
CA ASN A 167 10.23 49.82 -24.75
C ASN A 167 10.64 50.74 -25.92
N ARG A 168 11.09 51.98 -25.63
CA ARG A 168 11.56 52.93 -26.63
C ARG A 168 12.85 52.42 -27.31
N PRO A 169 12.96 52.48 -28.66
CA PRO A 169 14.18 52.08 -29.36
C PRO A 169 15.38 52.93 -28.90
N LYS A 170 16.47 52.29 -28.47
CA LYS A 170 17.75 52.96 -28.25
C LYS A 170 18.45 53.12 -29.61
N MET A 171 18.69 54.35 -30.06
CA MET A 171 19.66 54.64 -31.12
C MET A 171 20.63 55.71 -30.63
N GLU A 172 21.90 55.33 -30.54
CA GLU A 172 23.02 56.24 -30.57
C GLU A 172 23.22 56.69 -32.04
N PHE A 173 23.53 57.97 -32.24
CA PHE A 173 24.16 58.56 -33.44
C PHE A 173 23.39 59.23 -34.61
N PHE A 174 22.06 59.39 -34.66
CA PHE A 174 21.45 60.34 -35.64
C PHE A 174 20.12 60.97 -35.18
N PRO A 175 19.89 62.29 -35.37
CA PRO A 175 18.63 62.95 -35.06
C PRO A 175 17.63 62.71 -36.21
N THR A 176 17.02 61.53 -36.25
CA THR A 176 15.79 61.30 -37.02
C THR A 176 14.60 61.42 -36.09
N LYS A 177 13.55 62.13 -36.56
CA LYS A 177 12.34 62.49 -35.80
C LYS A 177 11.87 61.35 -34.89
N GLN A 178 11.90 61.62 -33.59
CA GLN A 178 11.39 60.76 -32.53
C GLN A 178 9.96 60.30 -32.85
N ILE A 179 9.70 58.99 -32.89
CA ILE A 179 8.34 58.50 -32.70
C ILE A 179 8.10 58.49 -31.19
N GLN A 180 7.69 59.64 -30.64
CA GLN A 180 7.04 59.69 -29.33
C GLN A 180 5.71 58.93 -29.40
N PRO A 181 5.23 58.29 -28.33
CA PRO A 181 3.85 57.80 -28.28
C PRO A 181 2.93 58.96 -28.67
N THR A 182 2.12 58.81 -29.73
CA THR A 182 1.23 59.91 -30.13
C THR A 182 0.25 60.20 -28.98
N GLN A 183 -0.16 61.46 -28.83
CA GLN A 183 -1.12 61.86 -27.80
C GLN A 183 -2.41 61.02 -27.89
N GLU A 184 -2.85 60.65 -29.11
CA GLU A 184 -3.94 59.70 -29.34
C GLU A 184 -3.74 58.35 -28.66
N MET A 185 -2.53 57.79 -28.68
CA MET A 185 -2.23 56.49 -28.06
C MET A 185 -2.33 56.59 -26.54
N VAL A 186 -1.83 57.68 -25.97
CA VAL A 186 -1.93 57.98 -24.53
C VAL A 186 -3.40 58.17 -24.12
N ASP A 187 -4.16 58.93 -24.90
CA ASP A 187 -5.58 59.21 -24.63
C ASP A 187 -6.46 57.96 -24.80
N GLU A 188 -6.09 57.05 -25.70
CA GLU A 188 -6.77 55.76 -25.89
C GLU A 188 -6.53 54.77 -24.75
N MET A 189 -5.31 54.73 -24.20
CA MET A 189 -5.01 53.93 -23.02
C MET A 189 -5.71 54.47 -21.77
N LYS A 190 -5.85 55.80 -21.64
CA LYS A 190 -6.64 56.45 -20.58
C LYS A 190 -8.15 56.16 -20.66
N ARG A 191 -8.68 55.70 -21.80
CA ARG A 191 -10.10 55.41 -21.98
C ARG A 191 -10.57 54.08 -21.37
N ASN A 192 -9.67 53.09 -21.14
CA ASN A 192 -10.05 51.72 -20.73
C ASN A 192 -9.45 51.17 -19.42
N PRO A 193 -9.11 51.96 -18.38
CA PRO A 193 -8.50 51.41 -17.18
C PRO A 193 -9.44 50.49 -16.36
N LYS A 194 -10.77 50.66 -16.52
CA LYS A 194 -11.79 49.80 -15.89
C LYS A 194 -11.68 48.32 -16.30
N LEU A 195 -11.28 48.05 -17.54
CA LEU A 195 -11.17 46.68 -18.04
C LEU A 195 -10.08 45.89 -17.30
N PHE A 196 -8.92 46.49 -17.12
CA PHE A 196 -7.77 45.83 -16.51
C PHE A 196 -8.01 45.52 -15.04
N LYS A 197 -8.66 46.44 -14.33
CA LYS A 197 -9.14 46.21 -12.97
C LYS A 197 -10.14 45.05 -12.93
N PHE A 198 -11.12 45.04 -13.83
CA PHE A 198 -12.10 43.94 -13.94
C PHE A 198 -11.43 42.58 -14.18
N ILE A 199 -10.48 42.49 -15.12
CA ILE A 199 -9.75 41.25 -15.40
C ILE A 199 -8.99 40.77 -14.16
N SER A 200 -8.32 41.68 -13.44
CA SER A 200 -7.58 41.30 -12.23
C SER A 200 -8.50 40.90 -11.08
N ASP A 201 -9.57 41.66 -10.82
CA ASP A 201 -10.53 41.40 -9.74
C ASP A 201 -11.24 40.05 -9.96
N ASP A 202 -11.73 39.76 -11.16
CA ASP A 202 -12.40 38.49 -11.49
C ASP A 202 -11.44 37.28 -11.40
N PHE A 203 -10.15 37.49 -11.66
CA PHE A 203 -9.17 36.40 -11.63
C PHE A 203 -8.86 35.92 -10.21
N ILE A 204 -9.16 36.71 -9.17
CA ILE A 204 -8.93 36.37 -7.76
C ILE A 204 -9.55 35.01 -7.40
N TYR A 205 -10.76 34.72 -7.89
CA TYR A 205 -11.43 33.45 -7.60
C TYR A 205 -10.75 32.25 -8.28
N LEU A 206 -10.12 32.47 -9.44
CA LEU A 206 -9.41 31.43 -10.19
C LEU A 206 -7.99 31.22 -9.66
N HIS A 207 -7.37 32.26 -9.10
CA HIS A 207 -6.03 32.23 -8.53
C HIS A 207 -5.90 31.11 -7.49
N ASN A 208 -6.86 30.93 -6.59
CA ASN A 208 -6.82 29.89 -5.55
C ASN A 208 -6.90 28.45 -6.10
N LYS A 209 -7.28 28.28 -7.36
CA LYS A 209 -7.35 26.97 -8.04
C LYS A 209 -6.06 26.63 -8.78
N LEU A 210 -5.12 27.56 -8.86
CA LEU A 210 -3.89 27.48 -9.64
C LEU A 210 -2.67 27.66 -8.73
N GLY A 211 -1.55 27.05 -9.10
CA GLY A 211 -0.27 27.48 -8.55
C GLY A 211 0.07 28.87 -9.10
N SER A 212 0.63 29.74 -8.27
CA SER A 212 1.09 31.05 -8.73
C SER A 212 2.43 31.43 -8.12
N ARG A 213 3.19 32.22 -8.87
CA ARG A 213 4.39 32.89 -8.38
C ARG A 213 4.54 34.23 -9.07
N THR A 214 4.70 35.29 -8.30
CA THR A 214 4.85 36.65 -8.85
C THR A 214 6.22 37.21 -8.51
N PHE A 215 6.88 37.75 -9.53
CA PHE A 215 8.18 38.42 -9.44
C PHE A 215 8.02 39.92 -9.66
N GLN A 216 8.45 40.67 -8.66
CA GLN A 216 8.40 42.14 -8.63
C GLN A 216 9.78 42.72 -8.95
N GLU A 217 9.79 43.91 -9.53
CA GLU A 217 11.00 44.66 -9.87
C GLU A 217 11.80 45.01 -8.61
N GLY A 218 13.10 44.72 -8.63
CA GLY A 218 14.01 45.04 -7.53
C GLY A 218 14.76 46.34 -7.72
N ASN A 219 14.83 46.86 -8.95
CA ASN A 219 15.58 48.06 -9.31
C ASN A 219 14.68 49.03 -10.09
N GLU A 220 14.96 50.33 -9.98
CA GLU A 220 14.29 51.35 -10.79
C GLU A 220 14.66 51.22 -12.27
N THR A 221 13.73 51.55 -13.15
CA THR A 221 14.04 51.66 -14.57
C THR A 221 14.73 53.01 -14.82
N ALA A 222 16.00 52.97 -15.23
CA ALA A 222 16.87 54.14 -15.31
C ALA A 222 16.31 55.32 -16.13
N LEU A 223 15.50 55.05 -17.17
CA LEU A 223 14.85 56.08 -17.99
C LEU A 223 13.70 56.80 -17.28
N LEU A 224 13.07 56.14 -16.30
CA LEU A 224 11.89 56.64 -15.59
C LEU A 224 12.24 57.14 -14.16
N GLY A 225 13.39 56.75 -13.63
CA GLY A 225 13.79 57.05 -12.23
C GLY A 225 12.84 56.46 -11.18
N ARG A 226 12.09 55.41 -11.55
CA ARG A 226 11.15 54.71 -10.66
C ARG A 226 10.92 53.27 -11.10
N VAL A 227 10.34 52.47 -10.21
CA VAL A 227 9.85 51.12 -10.48
C VAL A 227 8.50 51.18 -11.20
N VAL A 228 8.30 50.35 -12.23
CA VAL A 228 7.07 50.35 -13.05
C VAL A 228 5.94 49.58 -12.36
N VAL A 229 6.25 48.43 -11.77
CA VAL A 229 5.34 47.66 -10.92
C VAL A 229 5.92 47.53 -9.52
N GLY A 230 5.46 48.38 -8.61
CA GLY A 230 5.86 48.40 -7.21
C GLY A 230 5.32 47.22 -6.40
N ARG A 231 5.75 47.15 -5.11
CA ARG A 231 5.41 46.03 -4.22
C ARG A 231 3.92 45.80 -4.04
N GLU A 232 3.14 46.85 -3.86
CA GLU A 232 1.69 46.71 -3.62
C GLU A 232 0.92 46.38 -4.90
N GLN A 233 1.38 46.93 -6.03
CA GLN A 233 0.73 46.76 -7.33
C GLN A 233 0.98 45.37 -7.92
N GLY A 234 2.14 44.79 -7.61
CA GLY A 234 2.52 43.42 -7.97
C GLY A 234 1.98 42.35 -7.02
N LYS A 235 1.13 42.70 -6.04
CA LYS A 235 0.45 41.75 -5.15
C LYS A 235 -1.02 41.63 -5.54
N PHE A 236 -1.60 40.46 -5.32
CA PHE A 236 -3.04 40.26 -5.44
C PHE A 236 -3.80 40.80 -4.22
N GLY A 237 -3.12 41.02 -3.08
CA GLY A 237 -3.75 41.49 -1.85
C GLY A 237 -4.53 40.38 -1.11
N ILE A 238 -4.14 39.12 -1.32
CA ILE A 238 -4.76 37.93 -0.74
C ILE A 238 -3.71 37.22 0.11
N GLY A 239 -4.04 36.81 1.34
CA GLY A 239 -3.07 36.24 2.31
C GLY A 239 -2.35 34.95 1.89
N THR A 240 -2.69 34.35 0.74
CA THR A 240 -2.08 33.12 0.20
C THR A 240 -1.13 33.36 -0.98
N GLU A 241 -0.72 34.61 -1.23
CA GLU A 241 0.12 34.97 -2.38
C GLU A 241 1.61 34.62 -2.20
N ASN A 242 2.24 34.18 -3.28
CA ASN A 242 3.67 33.83 -3.32
C ASN A 242 4.42 34.84 -4.20
N ALA A 243 4.56 36.07 -3.67
CA ALA A 243 5.25 37.17 -4.33
C ALA A 243 6.69 37.30 -3.81
N ALA A 244 7.65 37.51 -4.71
CA ALA A 244 9.05 37.76 -4.39
C ALA A 244 9.60 38.91 -5.23
N MET A 245 10.51 39.69 -4.66
CA MET A 245 11.29 40.64 -5.45
C MET A 245 12.50 39.93 -6.06
N ILE A 246 12.84 40.29 -7.29
CA ILE A 246 14.05 39.81 -7.96
C ILE A 246 14.83 41.00 -8.51
N SER A 247 16.15 41.01 -8.32
CA SER A 247 16.97 42.13 -8.82
C SER A 247 16.86 42.24 -10.34
N GLY A 248 16.56 43.44 -10.83
CA GLY A 248 16.28 43.75 -12.24
C GLY A 248 15.27 44.90 -12.35
N ASP A 249 15.40 45.68 -13.43
CA ASP A 249 14.40 46.68 -13.84
C ASP A 249 13.24 46.01 -14.62
N HIS A 250 12.25 46.78 -15.07
CA HIS A 250 11.04 46.26 -15.73
C HIS A 250 11.31 45.33 -16.93
N LEU A 251 12.41 45.57 -17.67
CA LEU A 251 12.80 44.77 -18.84
C LEU A 251 13.84 43.69 -18.53
N GLY A 252 14.64 43.89 -17.48
CA GLY A 252 15.74 43.03 -17.09
C GLY A 252 15.37 41.92 -16.12
N LEU A 253 14.26 42.04 -15.38
CA LEU A 253 13.90 41.06 -14.35
C LEU A 253 13.60 39.65 -14.90
N CYS A 254 13.24 39.53 -16.17
CA CYS A 254 12.90 38.27 -16.84
C CYS A 254 14.04 37.69 -17.71
N LYS A 255 15.27 38.23 -17.56
CA LYS A 255 16.45 37.86 -18.35
C LYS A 255 17.52 37.23 -17.47
N PHE A 256 17.88 35.97 -17.77
CA PHE A 256 18.85 35.19 -17.01
C PHE A 256 19.93 34.64 -17.92
N GLY A 257 21.18 35.07 -17.70
CA GLY A 257 22.38 34.56 -18.37
C GLY A 257 23.08 33.46 -17.58
N ARG A 258 24.29 33.10 -17.98
CA ARG A 258 25.10 32.04 -17.33
C ARG A 258 26.01 32.56 -16.20
N GLY A 259 25.92 33.84 -15.86
CA GLY A 259 26.69 34.43 -14.75
C GLY A 259 26.24 33.91 -13.37
N LYS A 260 27.13 33.96 -12.38
CA LYS A 260 26.86 33.43 -11.03
C LYS A 260 25.65 34.11 -10.34
N LEU A 261 25.48 35.41 -10.56
CA LEU A 261 24.35 36.18 -10.02
C LEU A 261 23.04 35.83 -10.76
N GLU A 262 23.10 35.70 -12.07
CA GLU A 262 22.00 35.29 -12.93
C GLU A 262 21.52 33.87 -12.60
N ASP A 263 22.44 32.94 -12.36
CA ASP A 263 22.13 31.55 -11.97
C ASP A 263 21.37 31.49 -10.63
N ALA A 264 21.83 32.26 -9.63
CA ALA A 264 21.13 32.37 -8.35
C ALA A 264 19.71 32.94 -8.51
N ARG A 265 19.53 33.95 -9.37
CA ARG A 265 18.21 34.52 -9.71
C ARG A 265 17.33 33.51 -10.43
N PHE A 266 17.89 32.81 -11.42
CA PHE A 266 17.18 31.81 -12.21
C PHE A 266 16.76 30.60 -11.39
N ARG A 267 17.54 30.23 -10.36
CA ARG A 267 17.17 29.17 -9.41
C ARG A 267 15.79 29.37 -8.81
N VAL A 268 15.48 30.61 -8.43
CA VAL A 268 14.17 30.96 -7.85
C VAL A 268 13.05 30.77 -8.87
N VAL A 269 13.32 31.06 -10.15
CA VAL A 269 12.37 30.91 -11.26
C VAL A 269 12.09 29.44 -11.54
N TRP A 270 13.11 28.62 -11.86
CA TRP A 270 12.85 27.23 -12.24
C TRP A 270 12.32 26.39 -11.07
N LYS A 271 12.74 26.67 -9.82
CA LYS A 271 12.13 26.06 -8.62
C LYS A 271 10.66 26.47 -8.43
N GLY A 272 10.30 27.68 -8.86
CA GLY A 272 8.89 28.11 -8.90
C GLY A 272 8.06 27.29 -9.89
N ILE A 273 8.61 27.04 -11.07
CA ILE A 273 7.98 26.18 -12.09
C ILE A 273 7.86 24.75 -11.56
N GLU A 274 8.94 24.17 -11.03
CA GLU A 274 8.94 22.83 -10.41
C GLU A 274 7.84 22.70 -9.33
N LYS A 275 7.73 23.71 -8.45
CA LYS A 275 6.70 23.72 -7.40
C LYS A 275 5.28 23.74 -7.98
N MET A 276 5.02 24.51 -9.04
CA MET A 276 3.70 24.50 -9.69
C MET A 276 3.39 23.15 -10.34
N ILE A 277 4.40 22.49 -10.91
CA ILE A 277 4.25 21.15 -11.51
C ILE A 277 3.89 20.12 -10.45
N LYS A 278 4.64 20.10 -9.34
CA LYS A 278 4.51 19.05 -8.30
C LYS A 278 3.40 19.32 -7.29
N GLU A 279 3.16 20.59 -6.94
CA GLU A 279 2.38 20.98 -5.75
C GLU A 279 1.20 21.92 -6.04
N SER A 280 0.82 22.14 -7.29
CA SER A 280 -0.37 22.96 -7.59
C SER A 280 -1.62 22.42 -6.88
N PRO A 281 -2.61 23.28 -6.56
CA PRO A 281 -3.87 22.84 -5.96
C PRO A 281 -4.55 21.71 -6.75
N LYS A 282 -4.46 21.75 -8.09
CA LYS A 282 -4.96 20.69 -8.96
C LYS A 282 -4.15 19.40 -8.84
N GLN A 283 -2.83 19.47 -8.81
CA GLN A 283 -1.99 18.28 -8.64
C GLN A 283 -2.21 17.63 -7.28
N LYS A 284 -2.38 18.43 -6.22
CA LYS A 284 -2.74 17.95 -4.88
C LYS A 284 -4.11 17.29 -4.85
N LYS A 285 -5.11 17.88 -5.52
CA LYS A 285 -6.44 17.29 -5.67
C LYS A 285 -6.37 15.95 -6.42
N LEU A 286 -5.66 15.91 -7.53
CA LEU A 286 -5.46 14.70 -8.34
C LEU A 286 -4.71 13.62 -7.54
N ALA A 287 -3.66 13.97 -6.79
CA ALA A 287 -2.96 13.02 -5.93
C ALA A 287 -3.89 12.43 -4.86
N LYS A 288 -4.73 13.26 -4.23
CA LYS A 288 -5.72 12.79 -3.25
C LYS A 288 -6.77 11.86 -3.88
N GLU A 289 -7.24 12.17 -5.08
CA GLU A 289 -8.15 11.30 -5.84
C GLU A 289 -7.47 9.98 -6.22
N ARG A 290 -6.21 10.03 -6.68
CA ARG A 290 -5.39 8.84 -6.97
C ARG A 290 -5.20 7.96 -5.75
N THR A 291 -4.84 8.53 -4.59
CA THR A 291 -4.69 7.77 -3.34
C THR A 291 -5.99 7.06 -2.96
N LYS A 292 -7.13 7.76 -2.99
CA LYS A 292 -8.43 7.14 -2.75
C LYS A 292 -8.73 6.00 -3.73
N ALA A 293 -8.30 6.15 -4.97
CA ALA A 293 -8.48 5.15 -6.01
C ALA A 293 -7.59 3.93 -5.82
N LEU A 294 -6.34 4.13 -5.41
CA LEU A 294 -5.44 3.06 -5.00
C LEU A 294 -5.96 2.33 -3.75
N ASP A 295 -6.42 3.06 -2.73
CA ASP A 295 -6.96 2.49 -1.50
C ASP A 295 -8.22 1.65 -1.75
N SER A 296 -8.99 1.96 -2.79
CA SER A 296 -10.13 1.14 -3.20
C SER A 296 -9.74 -0.20 -3.84
N LEU A 297 -8.57 -0.26 -4.50
CA LEU A 297 -8.07 -1.47 -5.14
C LEU A 297 -7.38 -2.36 -4.11
N CYS A 298 -6.49 -1.77 -3.31
CA CYS A 298 -5.73 -2.44 -2.27
C CYS A 298 -5.40 -1.37 -1.22
N SER A 299 -5.85 -1.54 0.02
CA SER A 299 -5.52 -0.60 1.11
C SER A 299 -4.01 -0.49 1.31
N ASP A 300 -3.53 0.68 1.76
CA ASP A 300 -2.10 0.87 2.04
C ASP A 300 -1.59 -0.11 3.09
N GLU A 301 -2.40 -0.39 4.11
CA GLU A 301 -2.06 -1.33 5.17
C GLU A 301 -1.84 -2.76 4.64
N LEU A 302 -2.67 -3.22 3.70
CA LEU A 302 -2.54 -4.52 3.04
C LEU A 302 -1.32 -4.57 2.12
N CYS A 303 -1.07 -3.51 1.36
CA CYS A 303 0.10 -3.43 0.50
C CYS A 303 1.38 -3.46 1.36
N GLN A 304 1.39 -2.69 2.45
CA GLN A 304 2.51 -2.65 3.39
C GLN A 304 2.70 -3.98 4.12
N SER A 305 1.63 -4.71 4.49
CA SER A 305 1.78 -6.02 5.15
C SER A 305 2.54 -7.01 4.27
N MET A 306 2.27 -6.99 2.96
CA MET A 306 3.00 -7.81 1.97
C MET A 306 4.40 -7.27 1.64
N MET A 307 4.75 -6.04 2.02
CA MET A 307 6.09 -5.47 1.82
C MET A 307 6.93 -5.42 3.11
N ALA A 308 6.33 -5.67 4.27
CA ALA A 308 6.97 -5.50 5.56
C ALA A 308 7.83 -6.72 5.91
N LYS A 309 9.14 -6.60 5.67
CA LYS A 309 10.16 -7.47 6.28
C LYS A 309 11.33 -6.64 6.81
N LYS A 310 11.83 -7.00 7.99
CA LYS A 310 13.01 -6.36 8.58
C LYS A 310 14.25 -6.73 7.75
N PRO A 311 15.03 -5.74 7.26
CA PRO A 311 16.30 -6.03 6.61
C PRO A 311 17.30 -6.56 7.63
N MET A 312 18.18 -7.47 7.20
CA MET A 312 19.36 -7.86 7.96
C MET A 312 20.55 -7.12 7.34
N ALA A 313 21.20 -6.28 8.16
CA ALA A 313 22.27 -5.41 7.65
C ALA A 313 23.48 -6.23 7.19
N LYS A 314 23.95 -5.97 5.97
CA LYS A 314 25.14 -6.59 5.35
C LYS A 314 25.04 -8.11 5.15
N SER A 315 23.86 -8.63 4.80
CA SER A 315 23.68 -10.03 4.40
C SER A 315 23.08 -10.14 3.01
N GLY A 316 23.49 -11.14 2.23
CA GLY A 316 22.94 -11.41 0.91
C GLY A 316 23.60 -10.65 -0.25
N GLU A 317 24.71 -9.94 -0.01
CA GLU A 317 25.44 -9.22 -1.08
C GLU A 317 26.01 -10.17 -2.14
N TRP A 318 26.36 -11.39 -1.72
CA TRP A 318 26.92 -12.43 -2.57
C TRP A 318 26.03 -12.77 -3.78
N ILE A 319 24.70 -12.53 -3.72
CA ILE A 319 23.80 -12.85 -4.84
C ILE A 319 24.10 -12.01 -6.08
N PHE A 320 24.58 -10.78 -5.89
CA PHE A 320 24.91 -9.86 -6.98
C PHE A 320 26.20 -10.25 -7.71
N GLU A 321 26.99 -11.15 -7.13
CA GLU A 321 28.21 -11.71 -7.74
C GLU A 321 27.92 -13.02 -8.50
N ARG A 322 26.72 -13.59 -8.36
CA ARG A 322 26.36 -14.86 -9.02
C ARG A 322 26.05 -14.64 -10.50
N ALA A 323 26.65 -15.50 -11.33
CA ALA A 323 26.52 -15.43 -12.77
C ALA A 323 25.05 -15.54 -13.22
N GLU A 324 24.27 -16.41 -12.59
CA GLU A 324 22.86 -16.65 -12.88
C GLU A 324 22.01 -15.40 -12.59
N PHE A 325 22.22 -14.77 -11.43
CA PHE A 325 21.52 -13.54 -11.05
C PHE A 325 21.90 -12.38 -11.96
N THR A 326 23.20 -12.17 -12.18
CA THR A 326 23.70 -11.09 -13.04
C THR A 326 23.28 -11.28 -14.49
N ALA A 327 23.28 -12.50 -15.02
CA ALA A 327 22.79 -12.80 -16.38
C ALA A 327 21.27 -12.58 -16.51
N TRP A 328 20.50 -12.91 -15.48
CA TRP A 328 19.05 -12.62 -15.45
C TRP A 328 18.77 -11.11 -15.37
N LEU A 329 19.46 -10.40 -14.48
CA LEU A 329 19.28 -8.96 -14.30
C LEU A 329 19.79 -8.15 -15.49
N SER A 330 20.82 -8.62 -16.20
CA SER A 330 21.35 -7.94 -17.41
C SER A 330 20.72 -8.41 -18.72
N GLN A 331 19.67 -9.24 -18.67
CA GLN A 331 18.99 -9.85 -19.82
C GLN A 331 19.82 -10.82 -20.68
N LYS A 332 21.09 -11.06 -20.33
CA LYS A 332 22.00 -11.94 -21.09
C LYS A 332 21.59 -13.41 -21.10
N SER A 333 20.79 -13.85 -20.13
CA SER A 333 20.32 -15.25 -20.05
C SER A 333 19.22 -15.58 -21.06
N GLY A 334 18.57 -14.59 -21.68
CA GLY A 334 17.37 -14.79 -22.51
C GLY A 334 16.12 -15.25 -21.72
N LYS A 335 16.23 -15.46 -20.40
CA LYS A 335 15.15 -15.86 -19.51
C LYS A 335 14.59 -14.63 -18.79
N GLN A 336 13.26 -14.49 -18.74
CA GLN A 336 12.58 -13.40 -18.02
C GLN A 336 12.44 -13.70 -16.51
N GLY A 337 12.51 -14.98 -16.12
CA GLY A 337 12.32 -15.42 -14.75
C GLY A 337 13.57 -16.05 -14.14
N LEU A 338 13.81 -15.79 -12.85
CA LEU A 338 14.77 -16.49 -11.99
C LEU A 338 14.04 -17.02 -10.76
N TRP A 339 14.28 -18.29 -10.43
CA TRP A 339 13.69 -18.97 -9.30
C TRP A 339 14.77 -19.36 -8.30
N VAL A 340 14.76 -18.74 -7.13
CA VAL A 340 15.72 -18.97 -6.06
C VAL A 340 15.14 -19.95 -5.03
N LEU A 341 15.88 -21.03 -4.80
CA LEU A 341 15.48 -22.14 -3.95
C LEU A 341 16.36 -22.17 -2.71
N GLY A 342 15.78 -22.45 -1.56
CA GLY A 342 16.56 -22.58 -0.33
C GLY A 342 15.83 -23.38 0.72
N ARG A 343 16.58 -23.94 1.68
CA ARG A 343 16.00 -24.68 2.82
C ARG A 343 15.19 -23.73 3.72
N PRO A 344 14.22 -24.24 4.50
CA PRO A 344 13.59 -23.45 5.56
C PRO A 344 14.65 -22.83 6.48
N GLY A 345 14.48 -21.56 6.87
CA GLY A 345 15.42 -20.86 7.76
C GLY A 345 16.78 -20.45 7.14
N CYS A 346 17.04 -20.66 5.84
CA CYS A 346 18.30 -20.26 5.19
C CYS A 346 18.37 -18.78 4.78
N GLY A 347 17.38 -17.95 5.16
CA GLY A 347 17.42 -16.50 4.96
C GLY A 347 16.87 -15.96 3.63
N LYS A 348 16.14 -16.77 2.84
CA LYS A 348 15.50 -16.34 1.57
C LYS A 348 14.77 -14.99 1.66
N SER A 349 13.96 -14.82 2.70
CA SER A 349 13.20 -13.60 2.91
C SER A 349 14.06 -12.37 3.20
N TYR A 350 15.16 -12.54 3.94
CA TYR A 350 16.13 -11.47 4.16
C TYR A 350 16.86 -11.10 2.87
N LEU A 351 17.22 -12.12 2.08
CA LEU A 351 17.82 -11.95 0.77
C LEU A 351 16.90 -11.19 -0.19
N ALA A 352 15.63 -11.60 -0.29
CA ALA A 352 14.62 -10.94 -1.11
C ALA A 352 14.46 -9.46 -0.72
N LYS A 353 14.39 -9.17 0.59
CA LYS A 353 14.30 -7.80 1.10
C LYS A 353 15.55 -6.97 0.77
N ASN A 354 16.75 -7.52 0.95
CA ASN A 354 17.98 -6.80 0.59
C ASN A 354 18.03 -6.48 -0.92
N ILE A 355 17.61 -7.42 -1.78
CA ILE A 355 17.54 -7.19 -3.22
C ILE A 355 16.55 -6.07 -3.55
N VAL A 356 15.35 -6.09 -2.96
CA VAL A 356 14.36 -5.01 -3.14
C VAL A 356 14.94 -3.66 -2.74
N ASP A 357 15.55 -3.56 -1.55
CA ASP A 357 16.06 -2.31 -1.02
C ASP A 357 17.21 -1.75 -1.87
N LYS A 358 18.13 -2.61 -2.33
CA LYS A 358 19.26 -2.21 -3.17
C LYS A 358 18.82 -1.74 -4.56
N LEU A 359 17.93 -2.48 -5.22
CA LEU A 359 17.41 -2.12 -6.54
C LEU A 359 16.57 -0.84 -6.49
N ARG A 360 15.68 -0.69 -5.49
CA ARG A 360 14.94 0.57 -5.28
C ARG A 360 15.89 1.73 -4.98
N GLY A 361 16.95 1.51 -4.20
CA GLY A 361 17.99 2.50 -3.93
C GLY A 361 18.77 2.94 -5.18
N GLN A 362 18.85 2.09 -6.20
CA GLN A 362 19.42 2.39 -7.52
C GLN A 362 18.42 3.08 -8.47
N GLY A 363 17.15 3.20 -8.06
CA GLY A 363 16.10 3.83 -8.84
C GLY A 363 15.37 2.88 -9.81
N ASP A 364 15.55 1.56 -9.68
CA ASP A 364 14.83 0.58 -10.49
C ASP A 364 13.33 0.50 -10.07
N PRO A 365 12.39 0.40 -11.03
CA PRO A 365 10.98 0.14 -10.75
C PRO A 365 10.74 -1.28 -10.24
N VAL A 366 10.75 -1.46 -8.91
CA VAL A 366 10.60 -2.76 -8.25
C VAL A 366 9.24 -2.89 -7.57
N VAL A 367 8.49 -3.94 -7.93
CA VAL A 367 7.29 -4.39 -7.23
C VAL A 367 7.60 -5.65 -6.41
N CYS A 368 7.09 -5.76 -5.19
CA CYS A 368 7.36 -6.92 -4.35
C CYS A 368 6.14 -7.42 -3.55
N ALA A 369 6.16 -8.72 -3.24
CA ALA A 369 5.20 -9.35 -2.35
C ALA A 369 5.89 -10.42 -1.50
N PHE A 370 5.74 -10.35 -0.18
CA PHE A 370 6.31 -11.27 0.79
C PHE A 370 5.19 -12.08 1.44
N LEU A 371 5.02 -13.30 0.96
CA LEU A 371 4.01 -14.23 1.45
C LEU A 371 4.46 -14.83 2.79
N CYS A 372 3.53 -14.91 3.73
CA CYS A 372 3.77 -15.43 5.08
C CYS A 372 3.30 -16.89 5.17
N GLU A 373 3.45 -17.56 6.30
CA GLU A 373 2.73 -18.84 6.47
C GLU A 373 1.25 -18.56 6.72
N PRO A 374 0.33 -19.35 6.14
CA PRO A 374 -1.08 -19.22 6.46
C PRO A 374 -1.26 -19.49 7.95
N SER A 375 -1.84 -18.52 8.67
CA SER A 375 -2.29 -18.74 10.05
C SER A 375 -3.37 -19.83 10.05
N PRO A 376 -3.50 -20.69 11.07
CA PRO A 376 -4.63 -21.64 11.19
C PRO A 376 -6.02 -20.98 11.08
N THR A 377 -6.10 -19.66 11.27
CA THR A 377 -7.30 -18.83 11.01
C THR A 377 -7.71 -18.74 9.54
N ASN A 378 -6.86 -19.15 8.61
CA ASN A 378 -7.13 -19.13 7.16
C ASN A 378 -7.86 -20.39 6.67
N LEU A 379 -8.55 -21.13 7.54
CA LEU A 379 -9.54 -22.12 7.09
C LEU A 379 -10.65 -21.36 6.36
N ASP A 380 -10.64 -21.50 5.04
CA ASP A 380 -11.58 -20.88 4.12
C ASP A 380 -13.01 -21.14 4.62
N VAL A 381 -13.82 -20.08 4.76
CA VAL A 381 -15.22 -20.17 5.19
C VAL A 381 -15.98 -21.19 4.32
N TRP A 382 -15.55 -21.38 3.07
CA TRP A 382 -16.05 -22.39 2.14
C TRP A 382 -15.65 -23.83 2.45
N GLN A 383 -14.45 -24.04 2.99
CA GLN A 383 -14.00 -25.35 3.45
C GLN A 383 -14.80 -25.77 4.69
N LEU A 384 -15.02 -24.81 5.60
CA LEU A 384 -15.88 -25.00 6.76
C LEU A 384 -17.35 -25.26 6.38
N LEU A 385 -17.90 -24.48 5.45
CA LEU A 385 -19.28 -24.68 4.96
C LEU A 385 -19.45 -26.03 4.24
N SER A 386 -18.46 -26.45 3.44
CA SER A 386 -18.49 -27.75 2.78
C SER A 386 -18.44 -28.91 3.77
N GLU A 387 -17.58 -28.81 4.79
CA GLU A 387 -17.48 -29.84 5.85
C GLU A 387 -18.74 -29.90 6.73
N ILE A 388 -19.36 -28.75 7.04
CA ILE A 388 -20.63 -28.69 7.77
C ILE A 388 -21.78 -29.29 6.96
N LEU A 389 -21.86 -28.99 5.66
CA LEU A 389 -22.86 -29.58 4.76
C LEU A 389 -22.65 -31.08 4.57
N GLN A 390 -21.40 -31.53 4.54
CA GLN A 390 -21.06 -32.94 4.42
C GLN A 390 -21.40 -33.71 5.70
N GLN A 391 -21.06 -33.16 6.88
CA GLN A 391 -21.48 -33.71 8.17
C GLN A 391 -23.01 -33.72 8.32
N ALA A 392 -23.72 -32.69 7.85
CA ALA A 392 -25.18 -32.67 7.86
C ALA A 392 -25.81 -33.74 6.95
N LEU A 393 -25.19 -34.02 5.80
CA LEU A 393 -25.63 -35.10 4.89
C LEU A 393 -25.28 -36.50 5.42
N ASP A 394 -24.19 -36.64 6.17
CA ASP A 394 -23.78 -37.90 6.81
C ASP A 394 -24.60 -38.22 8.07
N ILE A 395 -25.12 -37.19 8.77
CA ILE A 395 -25.95 -37.33 9.99
C ILE A 395 -27.39 -37.75 9.68
N GLU A 396 -27.92 -37.45 8.48
CA GLU A 396 -29.32 -37.71 8.12
C GLU A 396 -29.45 -38.53 6.81
N PRO A 397 -29.12 -39.84 6.83
CA PRO A 397 -29.19 -40.71 5.63
C PRO A 397 -30.61 -40.90 5.06
N GLU A 398 -31.66 -40.52 5.79
CA GLU A 398 -33.06 -40.62 5.36
C GLU A 398 -33.50 -39.56 4.33
N LEU A 399 -32.68 -38.53 4.05
CA LEU A 399 -32.90 -37.57 2.96
C LEU A 399 -32.96 -38.22 1.56
N HIS A 400 -32.63 -39.50 1.44
CA HIS A 400 -32.69 -40.28 0.21
C HIS A 400 -34.11 -40.71 -0.23
N HIS A 401 -35.13 -40.70 0.64
CA HIS A 401 -36.36 -41.45 0.34
C HIS A 401 -37.53 -40.67 -0.29
N ASN A 402 -37.59 -39.33 -0.28
CA ASN A 402 -38.83 -38.63 -0.71
C ASN A 402 -38.66 -37.35 -1.58
N GLN A 403 -37.51 -37.09 -2.20
CA GLN A 403 -37.39 -36.07 -3.28
C GLN A 403 -36.55 -36.59 -4.46
N PRO A 404 -36.80 -36.14 -5.70
CA PRO A 404 -36.13 -36.67 -6.88
C PRO A 404 -34.63 -36.34 -6.84
N SER A 405 -33.85 -37.38 -6.58
CA SER A 405 -32.45 -37.62 -6.98
C SER A 405 -31.54 -36.40 -7.14
N LEU A 406 -30.84 -36.04 -6.07
CA LEU A 406 -29.45 -35.59 -6.17
C LEU A 406 -28.62 -36.52 -5.30
N LYS A 407 -27.80 -37.38 -5.92
CA LYS A 407 -26.86 -38.22 -5.17
C LYS A 407 -25.84 -37.29 -4.48
N GLY A 408 -25.33 -37.67 -3.30
CA GLY A 408 -24.30 -36.89 -2.60
C GLY A 408 -23.07 -36.58 -3.48
N SER A 409 -22.80 -37.42 -4.49
CA SER A 409 -21.80 -37.18 -5.55
C SER A 409 -22.13 -36.02 -6.50
N GLU A 410 -23.41 -35.77 -6.80
CA GLU A 410 -23.87 -34.66 -7.65
C GLU A 410 -23.91 -33.34 -6.88
N VAL A 411 -24.28 -33.37 -5.59
CA VAL A 411 -24.15 -32.21 -4.68
C VAL A 411 -22.68 -31.86 -4.48
N ARG A 412 -21.80 -32.87 -4.31
CA ARG A 412 -20.35 -32.70 -4.32
C ARG A 412 -19.85 -32.14 -5.65
N GLY A 413 -20.40 -32.60 -6.78
CA GLY A 413 -20.12 -32.07 -8.11
C GLY A 413 -20.50 -30.59 -8.25
N LEU A 414 -21.69 -30.21 -7.78
CA LEU A 414 -22.19 -28.84 -7.79
C LEU A 414 -21.43 -27.91 -6.83
N LEU A 415 -21.06 -28.38 -5.64
CA LEU A 415 -20.24 -27.62 -4.69
C LEU A 415 -18.78 -27.53 -5.15
N THR A 416 -18.23 -28.58 -5.78
CA THR A 416 -16.90 -28.55 -6.40
C THR A 416 -16.89 -27.63 -7.62
N GLU A 417 -17.97 -27.60 -8.41
CA GLU A 417 -18.13 -26.69 -9.54
C GLU A 417 -18.37 -25.25 -9.08
N ALA A 418 -19.11 -25.01 -7.99
CA ALA A 418 -19.26 -23.71 -7.35
C ALA A 418 -17.93 -23.23 -6.75
N TYR A 419 -17.18 -24.10 -6.07
CA TYR A 419 -15.82 -23.82 -5.57
C TYR A 419 -14.81 -23.60 -6.71
N ARG A 420 -14.95 -24.28 -7.85
CA ARG A 420 -14.18 -23.99 -9.08
C ARG A 420 -14.57 -22.64 -9.72
N ARG A 421 -15.80 -22.18 -9.52
CA ARG A 421 -16.36 -20.94 -10.11
C ARG A 421 -16.33 -19.72 -9.19
N VAL A 422 -16.09 -19.89 -7.90
CA VAL A 422 -15.92 -18.83 -6.90
C VAL A 422 -14.44 -18.76 -6.53
N PRO A 423 -13.63 -17.93 -7.19
CA PRO A 423 -12.36 -17.53 -6.63
C PRO A 423 -12.65 -16.76 -5.36
N THR A 424 -11.95 -17.05 -4.27
CA THR A 424 -11.93 -16.27 -3.02
C THR A 424 -11.60 -14.81 -3.31
N ARG A 425 -12.62 -14.02 -3.64
CA ARG A 425 -12.49 -12.58 -3.89
C ARG A 425 -12.17 -11.93 -2.55
N PRO A 426 -11.16 -11.03 -2.47
CA PRO A 426 -10.92 -10.27 -1.27
C PRO A 426 -12.18 -9.46 -0.99
N ILE A 427 -12.86 -9.75 0.12
CA ILE A 427 -13.82 -8.81 0.68
C ILE A 427 -13.00 -7.57 1.02
N HIS A 428 -13.54 -6.37 0.82
CA HIS A 428 -12.88 -5.08 1.06
C HIS A 428 -12.21 -4.90 2.45
N LYS A 429 -12.33 -5.89 3.37
CA LYS A 429 -11.72 -5.98 4.70
C LYS A 429 -11.36 -7.42 5.12
N SER A 430 -11.06 -8.34 4.18
CA SER A 430 -10.45 -9.62 4.57
C SER A 430 -9.05 -9.38 5.16
N HIS A 431 -8.67 -10.21 6.13
CA HIS A 431 -7.51 -10.01 7.00
C HIS A 431 -6.20 -9.79 6.20
N PRO A 432 -5.17 -9.09 6.76
CA PRO A 432 -4.00 -8.57 6.03
C PRO A 432 -3.02 -9.58 5.38
N ALA A 433 -3.38 -10.86 5.20
CA ALA A 433 -2.46 -11.92 4.79
C ALA A 433 -3.15 -13.15 4.18
N GLU A 434 -4.05 -12.99 3.22
CA GLU A 434 -4.44 -14.15 2.41
C GLU A 434 -3.32 -14.43 1.40
N ASN A 435 -2.58 -15.54 1.59
CA ASN A 435 -1.61 -16.06 0.62
C ASN A 435 -2.34 -16.63 -0.61
N ASN A 436 -3.12 -15.79 -1.29
CA ASN A 436 -3.85 -16.15 -2.49
C ASN A 436 -3.44 -15.27 -3.67
N VAL A 437 -3.85 -15.71 -4.86
CA VAL A 437 -3.50 -15.03 -6.11
C VAL A 437 -4.05 -13.60 -6.16
N TRP A 438 -5.21 -13.33 -5.54
CA TRP A 438 -5.86 -12.02 -5.61
C TRP A 438 -5.15 -10.97 -4.76
N GLY A 439 -4.75 -11.32 -3.54
CA GLY A 439 -3.92 -10.48 -2.69
C GLY A 439 -2.59 -10.14 -3.36
N LEU A 440 -1.94 -11.16 -3.97
CA LEU A 440 -0.71 -10.97 -4.74
C LEU A 440 -0.92 -10.00 -5.93
N LEU A 441 -1.98 -10.20 -6.73
CA LEU A 441 -2.30 -9.32 -7.86
C LEU A 441 -2.68 -7.91 -7.39
N ALA A 442 -3.45 -7.76 -6.32
CA ALA A 442 -3.86 -6.46 -5.79
C ALA A 442 -2.67 -5.65 -5.26
N ALA A 443 -1.79 -6.27 -4.47
CA ALA A 443 -0.60 -5.61 -3.91
C ALA A 443 0.40 -5.24 -5.00
N THR A 444 0.61 -6.10 -6.00
CA THR A 444 1.51 -5.79 -7.12
C THR A 444 0.89 -4.79 -8.08
N LEU A 445 -0.42 -4.82 -8.33
CA LEU A 445 -1.15 -3.81 -9.12
C LEU A 445 -1.00 -2.42 -8.51
N ARG A 446 -1.22 -2.28 -7.20
CA ARG A 446 -1.04 -0.98 -6.51
C ARG A 446 0.37 -0.44 -6.72
N GLN A 447 1.40 -1.25 -6.51
CA GLN A 447 2.80 -0.84 -6.73
C GLN A 447 3.09 -0.47 -8.19
N VAL A 448 2.53 -1.20 -9.17
CA VAL A 448 2.64 -0.82 -10.59
C VAL A 448 2.01 0.53 -10.85
N LEU A 449 0.83 0.79 -10.28
CA LEU A 449 0.13 2.07 -10.43
C LEU A 449 0.83 3.22 -9.69
N GLU A 450 1.59 2.93 -8.63
CA GLU A 450 2.47 3.90 -7.98
C GLU A 450 3.70 4.22 -8.83
N ILE A 451 4.24 3.22 -9.55
CA ILE A 451 5.32 3.40 -10.55
C ILE A 451 4.82 4.21 -11.76
N ALA A 452 3.58 3.94 -12.21
CA ALA A 452 2.96 4.54 -13.39
C ALA A 452 1.64 5.28 -13.03
N PRO A 453 1.73 6.44 -12.33
CA PRO A 453 0.57 7.13 -11.77
C PRO A 453 -0.37 7.73 -12.83
N GLU A 454 0.07 7.88 -14.08
CA GLU A 454 -0.79 8.23 -15.21
C GLU A 454 -1.87 7.17 -15.46
N LEU A 455 -1.55 5.88 -15.28
CA LEU A 455 -2.45 4.76 -15.53
C LEU A 455 -3.63 4.74 -14.55
N VAL A 456 -3.41 5.25 -13.34
CA VAL A 456 -4.48 5.40 -12.33
C VAL A 456 -5.65 6.17 -12.91
N THR A 457 -5.36 7.24 -13.66
CA THR A 457 -6.39 8.12 -14.22
C THR A 457 -7.13 7.42 -15.38
N ASP A 458 -6.40 6.71 -16.24
CA ASP A 458 -6.96 6.07 -17.43
C ASP A 458 -7.71 4.77 -17.15
N ILE A 459 -7.24 4.00 -16.17
CA ILE A 459 -7.82 2.71 -15.78
C ILE A 459 -8.99 2.95 -14.83
N LEU A 460 -8.84 3.84 -13.82
CA LEU A 460 -9.89 4.03 -12.82
C LEU A 460 -11.02 4.93 -13.29
N LYS A 461 -10.80 5.94 -14.15
CA LYS A 461 -11.92 6.72 -14.73
C LYS A 461 -12.88 5.90 -15.60
N ARG A 462 -12.41 4.80 -16.20
CA ARG A 462 -13.28 3.89 -16.97
C ARG A 462 -14.22 3.08 -16.09
N VAL A 463 -13.83 2.87 -14.84
CA VAL A 463 -14.54 2.03 -13.88
C VAL A 463 -15.31 2.87 -12.85
N TRP A 464 -14.84 4.10 -12.58
CA TRP A 464 -15.37 4.99 -11.56
C TRP A 464 -16.26 6.09 -12.15
N LYS A 465 -17.45 6.26 -11.59
CA LYS A 465 -18.31 7.42 -11.86
C LYS A 465 -17.97 8.54 -10.87
N GLY A 466 -17.01 9.39 -11.24
CA GLY A 466 -16.52 10.47 -10.37
C GLY A 466 -15.52 9.97 -9.32
N ASP A 467 -15.63 10.45 -8.07
CA ASP A 467 -14.66 10.16 -6.98
C ASP A 467 -15.00 8.89 -6.18
N LYS A 468 -15.90 8.04 -6.68
CA LYS A 468 -16.35 6.84 -5.96
C LYS A 468 -16.47 5.62 -6.89
N PRO A 469 -16.10 4.42 -6.41
CA PRO A 469 -16.46 3.19 -7.09
C PRO A 469 -18.00 3.01 -7.07
N PRO A 470 -18.58 2.28 -8.03
CA PRO A 470 -19.98 1.88 -7.97
C PRO A 470 -20.31 1.13 -6.66
N ASP A 471 -21.54 1.27 -6.17
CA ASP A 471 -21.98 0.52 -4.98
C ASP A 471 -21.90 -0.99 -5.27
N GLY A 472 -21.21 -1.75 -4.41
CA GLY A 472 -20.99 -3.19 -4.59
C GLY A 472 -19.88 -3.57 -5.59
N TRP A 473 -19.09 -2.61 -6.06
CA TRP A 473 -18.01 -2.87 -7.02
C TRP A 473 -16.92 -3.79 -6.44
N THR A 474 -16.65 -4.89 -7.14
CA THR A 474 -15.48 -5.73 -6.92
C THR A 474 -14.59 -5.69 -8.16
N PRO A 475 -13.31 -5.28 -8.05
CA PRO A 475 -12.40 -5.25 -9.19
C PRO A 475 -12.15 -6.66 -9.72
N ASP A 476 -12.20 -6.86 -11.04
CA ASP A 476 -11.54 -7.99 -11.67
C ASP A 476 -10.03 -7.72 -11.65
N PHE A 477 -9.40 -8.10 -10.53
CA PHE A 477 -7.98 -7.89 -10.32
C PHE A 477 -7.10 -8.53 -11.38
N LYS A 478 -7.53 -9.64 -12.00
CA LYS A 478 -6.76 -10.30 -13.05
C LYS A 478 -6.77 -9.45 -14.32
N ALA A 479 -7.95 -9.03 -14.77
CA ALA A 479 -8.07 -8.17 -15.94
C ALA A 479 -7.37 -6.81 -15.74
N LEU A 480 -7.57 -6.18 -14.57
CA LEU A 480 -6.95 -4.90 -14.23
C LEU A 480 -5.44 -5.01 -14.13
N TRP A 481 -4.93 -6.08 -13.52
CA TRP A 481 -3.49 -6.32 -13.43
C TRP A 481 -2.85 -6.54 -14.79
N LEU A 482 -3.49 -7.34 -15.67
CA LEU A 482 -3.03 -7.54 -17.04
C LEU A 482 -2.96 -6.22 -17.82
N GLU A 483 -4.03 -5.42 -17.79
CA GLU A 483 -4.06 -4.14 -18.50
C GLU A 483 -3.01 -3.16 -17.95
N ALA A 484 -2.95 -3.00 -16.63
CA ALA A 484 -2.03 -2.07 -15.98
C ALA A 484 -0.57 -2.47 -16.21
N MET A 485 -0.24 -3.76 -16.03
CA MET A 485 1.10 -4.27 -16.24
C MET A 485 1.51 -4.16 -17.71
N ALA A 486 0.63 -4.50 -18.66
CA ALA A 486 0.92 -4.39 -20.08
C ALA A 486 1.24 -2.94 -20.49
N LYS A 487 0.45 -1.96 -20.01
CA LYS A 487 0.69 -0.54 -20.27
C LYS A 487 1.92 0.00 -19.56
N ALA A 488 2.16 -0.40 -18.32
CA ALA A 488 3.34 0.04 -17.58
C ALA A 488 4.62 -0.45 -18.25
N LEU A 489 4.63 -1.69 -18.77
CA LEU A 489 5.75 -2.26 -19.52
C LEU A 489 5.99 -1.62 -20.90
N GLU A 490 5.12 -0.73 -21.38
CA GLU A 490 5.40 0.08 -22.58
C GLU A 490 6.42 1.19 -22.28
N LYS A 491 6.51 1.64 -21.03
CA LYS A 491 7.37 2.77 -20.60
C LYS A 491 8.44 2.38 -19.58
N TYR A 492 8.13 1.44 -18.71
CA TYR A 492 8.96 1.09 -17.56
C TYR A 492 9.43 -0.34 -17.65
N ARG A 493 10.71 -0.54 -17.33
CA ARG A 493 11.25 -1.85 -16.99
C ARG A 493 10.82 -2.20 -15.57
N ILE A 494 10.07 -3.29 -15.38
CA ILE A 494 9.53 -3.68 -14.07
C ILE A 494 10.21 -4.94 -13.56
N ILE A 495 10.69 -4.90 -12.32
CA ILE A 495 11.25 -6.05 -11.61
C ILE A 495 10.24 -6.48 -10.54
N ALA A 496 9.70 -7.68 -10.67
CA ALA A 496 8.73 -8.28 -9.75
C ALA A 496 9.41 -9.33 -8.86
N ILE A 497 9.42 -9.10 -7.54
CA ILE A 497 10.06 -9.97 -6.55
C ILE A 497 9.00 -10.58 -5.62
N ILE A 498 8.85 -11.90 -5.65
CA ILE A 498 7.85 -12.62 -4.85
C ILE A 498 8.56 -13.60 -3.92
N ASP A 499 8.42 -13.41 -2.61
CA ASP A 499 8.96 -14.30 -1.58
C ASP A 499 7.89 -15.22 -1.02
N GLY A 500 8.24 -16.50 -0.81
CA GLY A 500 7.32 -17.50 -0.25
C GLY A 500 6.29 -17.99 -1.25
N PHE A 501 6.65 -18.15 -2.53
CA PHE A 501 5.71 -18.62 -3.57
C PHE A 501 5.09 -19.99 -3.22
N ASP A 502 5.81 -20.85 -2.51
CA ASP A 502 5.33 -22.13 -1.98
C ASP A 502 4.28 -22.02 -0.87
N LYS A 503 4.05 -20.81 -0.32
CA LYS A 503 3.09 -20.57 0.75
C LYS A 503 1.66 -20.34 0.24
N MET A 504 1.48 -20.16 -1.08
CA MET A 504 0.16 -20.16 -1.70
C MET A 504 -0.31 -21.59 -1.97
N GLU A 505 -1.62 -21.81 -1.93
CA GLU A 505 -2.19 -23.08 -2.42
C GLU A 505 -1.83 -23.32 -3.88
N ARG A 506 -1.74 -24.60 -4.28
CA ARG A 506 -1.33 -24.98 -5.63
C ARG A 506 -2.19 -24.33 -6.72
N LYS A 507 -3.50 -24.25 -6.52
CA LYS A 507 -4.42 -23.60 -7.46
C LYS A 507 -4.13 -22.11 -7.64
N CYS A 508 -3.75 -21.42 -6.55
CA CYS A 508 -3.36 -20.01 -6.61
C CYS A 508 -2.03 -19.82 -7.36
N GLN A 509 -1.06 -20.72 -7.12
CA GLN A 509 0.20 -20.72 -7.87
C GLN A 509 -0.05 -20.88 -9.38
N GLU A 510 -0.88 -21.86 -9.76
CA GLU A 510 -1.25 -22.13 -11.15
C GLU A 510 -1.98 -20.94 -11.79
N ALA A 511 -2.98 -20.37 -11.10
CA ALA A 511 -3.70 -19.19 -11.56
C ALA A 511 -2.79 -17.98 -11.80
N PHE A 512 -1.79 -17.77 -10.93
CA PHE A 512 -0.79 -16.71 -11.12
C PHE A 512 0.09 -16.96 -12.35
N LEU A 513 0.63 -18.18 -12.49
CA LEU A 513 1.48 -18.56 -13.63
C LEU A 513 0.71 -18.48 -14.96
N GLU A 514 -0.57 -18.87 -14.99
CA GLU A 514 -1.45 -18.69 -16.15
C GLU A 514 -1.66 -17.21 -16.48
N THR A 515 -1.82 -16.35 -15.47
CA THR A 515 -1.95 -14.90 -15.66
C THR A 515 -0.67 -14.31 -16.28
N LEU A 516 0.51 -14.78 -15.88
CA LEU A 516 1.77 -14.39 -16.52
C LEU A 516 1.85 -14.82 -17.99
N GLU A 517 1.33 -16.00 -18.32
CA GLU A 517 1.28 -16.46 -19.72
C GLU A 517 0.33 -15.61 -20.57
N GLN A 518 -0.82 -15.22 -20.01
CA GLN A 518 -1.76 -14.30 -20.66
C GLN A 518 -1.12 -12.94 -20.91
N LEU A 519 -0.38 -12.39 -19.95
CA LEU A 519 0.38 -11.14 -20.13
C LEU A 519 1.39 -11.27 -21.28
N LYS A 520 2.15 -12.37 -21.34
CA LYS A 520 3.10 -12.62 -22.44
C LYS A 520 2.39 -12.63 -23.80
N LYS A 521 1.23 -13.29 -23.91
CA LYS A 521 0.42 -13.32 -25.14
C LYS A 521 -0.09 -11.92 -25.52
N GLU A 522 -0.54 -11.14 -24.55
CA GLU A 522 -1.01 -9.77 -24.78
C GLU A 522 0.11 -8.85 -25.28
N LEU A 523 1.30 -8.91 -24.66
CA LEU A 523 2.49 -8.17 -25.08
C LEU A 523 2.93 -8.54 -26.50
N GLN A 524 2.88 -9.83 -26.86
CA GLN A 524 3.16 -10.30 -28.22
C GLN A 524 2.13 -9.82 -29.24
N ALA A 525 0.84 -9.83 -28.88
CA ALA A 525 -0.24 -9.36 -29.76
C ALA A 525 -0.10 -7.86 -30.05
N ARG A 526 0.18 -7.05 -29.02
CA ARG A 526 0.44 -5.61 -29.15
C ARG A 526 1.69 -5.33 -29.99
N GLY A 527 2.75 -6.12 -29.82
CA GLY A 527 3.96 -6.04 -30.64
C GLY A 527 3.73 -6.36 -32.14
N LYS A 528 2.79 -7.27 -32.46
CA LYS A 528 2.40 -7.57 -33.85
C LYS A 528 1.54 -6.47 -34.47
N ALA A 529 0.62 -5.87 -33.72
CA ALA A 529 -0.18 -4.72 -34.17
C ALA A 529 0.69 -3.47 -34.42
N SER A 530 1.75 -3.29 -33.62
CA SER A 530 2.73 -2.21 -33.84
C SER A 530 3.60 -2.43 -35.09
N ARG A 531 3.78 -3.67 -35.57
CA ARG A 531 4.57 -3.95 -36.80
C ARG A 531 3.84 -3.65 -38.10
N THR A 532 2.50 -3.60 -38.10
CA THR A 532 1.69 -3.23 -39.27
C THR A 532 1.56 -1.71 -39.44
N ARG A 533 1.80 -0.92 -38.37
CA ARG A 533 2.01 0.54 -38.44
C ARG A 533 3.52 0.84 -38.46
N ARG A 534 4.08 1.12 -39.64
CA ARG A 534 5.50 1.50 -39.79
C ARG A 534 5.82 2.78 -38.97
N LYS A 535 6.82 2.66 -38.08
CA LYS A 535 7.58 3.68 -37.30
C LYS A 535 7.18 3.87 -35.82
N ALA A 536 7.90 3.17 -34.93
CA ALA A 536 8.47 3.64 -33.64
C ALA A 536 9.25 2.47 -32.97
N SER A 537 10.32 2.77 -32.26
CA SER A 537 11.32 1.83 -31.71
C SER A 537 10.75 0.77 -30.75
N PRO A 538 11.04 -0.54 -30.91
CA PRO A 538 10.59 -1.54 -29.94
C PRO A 538 11.66 -1.81 -28.87
N ALA A 539 11.41 -1.39 -27.62
CA ALA A 539 11.71 -2.09 -26.34
C ALA A 539 11.85 -1.11 -25.14
N PRO A 540 11.55 -1.54 -23.88
CA PRO A 540 11.44 -2.94 -23.49
C PRO A 540 10.13 -3.31 -22.77
N GLN A 541 9.43 -4.26 -23.38
CA GLN A 541 8.57 -5.22 -22.69
C GLN A 541 9.42 -6.11 -21.76
N ASP A 542 10.11 -5.51 -20.78
CA ASP A 542 11.06 -6.20 -19.89
C ASP A 542 10.49 -6.31 -18.48
N LEU A 543 9.66 -7.34 -18.32
CA LEU A 543 9.27 -7.85 -17.02
C LEU A 543 10.31 -8.86 -16.54
N ARG A 544 10.92 -8.58 -15.39
CA ARG A 544 11.86 -9.49 -14.70
C ARG A 544 11.18 -10.09 -13.48
N LEU A 545 11.03 -11.40 -13.44
CA LEU A 545 10.41 -12.11 -12.32
C LEU A 545 11.45 -12.82 -11.47
N LEU A 546 11.43 -12.59 -10.15
CA LEU A 546 12.26 -13.27 -9.17
C LEU A 546 11.36 -13.95 -8.14
N LEU A 547 11.38 -15.28 -8.09
CA LEU A 547 10.58 -16.07 -7.15
C LEU A 547 11.49 -16.70 -6.10
N PHE A 548 11.11 -16.63 -4.82
CA PHE A 548 11.73 -17.40 -3.74
C PHE A 548 10.78 -18.47 -3.22
N SER A 549 11.28 -19.69 -3.10
CA SER A 549 10.52 -20.78 -2.48
C SER A 549 11.40 -21.84 -1.82
N ASN A 550 10.77 -22.70 -1.01
CA ASN A 550 11.36 -24.01 -0.70
C ASN A 550 11.28 -24.95 -1.94
N ARG A 551 11.99 -26.09 -1.89
CA ARG A 551 11.85 -27.13 -2.92
C ARG A 551 10.50 -27.83 -2.77
N TYR A 552 9.79 -28.07 -3.87
CA TYR A 552 8.53 -28.80 -3.92
C TYR A 552 8.44 -29.65 -5.21
N SER A 553 7.53 -30.62 -5.26
CA SER A 553 7.50 -31.70 -6.26
C SER A 553 7.40 -31.24 -7.71
N ASN A 554 6.70 -30.13 -7.99
CA ASN A 554 6.38 -29.68 -9.36
C ASN A 554 7.29 -28.55 -9.86
N LEU A 555 8.33 -28.22 -9.10
CA LEU A 555 9.19 -27.07 -9.38
C LEU A 555 9.91 -27.18 -10.74
N TYR A 556 10.40 -28.38 -11.08
CA TYR A 556 11.13 -28.60 -12.34
C TYR A 556 10.21 -28.38 -13.54
N SER A 557 9.01 -29.00 -13.51
CA SER A 557 8.02 -28.85 -14.56
C SER A 557 7.53 -27.40 -14.72
N ASP A 558 7.32 -26.69 -13.62
CA ASP A 558 6.89 -25.29 -13.66
C ASP A 558 8.02 -24.39 -14.22
N SER A 559 9.25 -24.60 -13.76
CA SER A 559 10.40 -23.80 -14.20
C SER A 559 10.67 -23.98 -15.68
N GLU A 560 10.58 -25.21 -16.18
CA GLU A 560 10.75 -25.53 -17.60
C GLU A 560 9.61 -24.93 -18.43
N LYS A 561 8.35 -25.19 -18.05
CA LYS A 561 7.15 -24.71 -18.75
C LYS A 561 7.13 -23.19 -18.90
N TYR A 562 7.48 -22.45 -17.85
CA TYR A 562 7.40 -20.98 -17.85
C TYR A 562 8.73 -20.28 -18.17
N GLY A 563 9.81 -21.04 -18.35
CA GLY A 563 11.13 -20.55 -18.75
C GLY A 563 11.87 -19.79 -17.65
N PHE A 564 11.86 -20.32 -16.42
CA PHE A 564 12.64 -19.80 -15.30
C PHE A 564 14.03 -20.43 -15.26
N ALA A 565 15.06 -19.60 -15.07
CA ALA A 565 16.35 -20.10 -14.58
C ALA A 565 16.19 -20.49 -13.10
N GLN A 566 16.97 -21.48 -12.64
CA GLN A 566 16.93 -21.93 -11.25
C GLN A 566 18.27 -21.64 -10.57
N TYR A 567 18.23 -21.19 -9.33
CA TYR A 567 19.40 -21.04 -8.48
C TYR A 567 19.11 -21.60 -7.09
N ALA A 568 19.91 -22.57 -6.65
CA ALA A 568 19.77 -23.16 -5.32
C ALA A 568 20.79 -22.55 -4.37
N ILE A 569 20.32 -21.99 -3.25
CA ILE A 569 21.17 -21.48 -2.17
C ILE A 569 21.85 -22.68 -1.50
N GLU A 570 23.17 -22.68 -1.55
CA GLU A 570 24.03 -23.67 -0.92
C GLU A 570 24.67 -23.12 0.36
N THR A 571 25.20 -24.01 1.21
CA THR A 571 25.87 -23.64 2.47
C THR A 571 27.03 -22.66 2.24
N LYS A 572 27.76 -22.79 1.11
CA LYS A 572 28.88 -21.92 0.75
C LYS A 572 28.46 -20.47 0.50
N ASP A 573 27.23 -20.25 0.05
CA ASP A 573 26.74 -18.92 -0.32
C ASP A 573 26.45 -18.06 0.92
N ILE A 574 26.01 -18.72 2.00
CA ILE A 574 25.54 -18.09 3.25
C ILE A 574 26.54 -18.18 4.39
N GLY A 575 27.61 -18.99 4.26
CA GLY A 575 28.59 -19.19 5.33
C GLY A 575 29.22 -17.88 5.82
N ALA A 576 29.63 -17.01 4.90
CA ALA A 576 30.22 -15.71 5.24
C ALA A 576 29.24 -14.76 5.95
N ASP A 577 27.98 -14.74 5.50
CA ASP A 577 26.92 -13.93 6.12
C ASP A 577 26.58 -14.44 7.53
N ILE A 578 26.52 -15.77 7.73
CA ILE A 578 26.30 -16.37 9.06
C ILE A 578 27.47 -16.01 9.98
N THR A 579 28.72 -16.12 9.54
CA THR A 579 29.90 -15.73 10.32
C THR A 579 29.87 -14.25 10.71
N THR A 580 29.47 -13.38 9.78
CA THR A 580 29.32 -11.94 10.03
C THR A 580 28.22 -11.67 11.07
N THR A 581 27.09 -12.36 10.93
CA THR A 581 25.96 -12.26 11.88
C THR A 581 26.36 -12.74 13.26
N VAL A 582 27.04 -13.89 13.35
CA VAL A 582 27.56 -14.45 14.61
C VAL A 582 28.52 -13.48 15.28
N SER A 583 29.45 -12.90 14.51
CA SER A 583 30.45 -11.96 15.05
C SER A 583 29.79 -10.72 15.66
N ARG A 584 28.80 -10.14 14.96
CA ARG A 584 28.03 -8.99 15.47
C ARG A 584 27.23 -9.32 16.73
N ARG A 585 26.63 -10.52 16.79
CA ARG A 585 25.89 -10.96 17.98
C ARG A 585 26.83 -11.26 19.14
N LEU A 586 28.02 -11.79 18.86
CA LEU A 586 29.06 -12.05 19.85
C LEU A 586 29.52 -10.77 20.54
N GLU A 587 29.64 -9.63 19.83
CA GLU A 587 29.94 -8.34 20.46
C GLU A 587 28.91 -7.96 21.54
N VAL A 588 27.64 -8.32 21.33
CA VAL A 588 26.57 -8.09 22.32
C VAL A 588 26.71 -9.08 23.48
N LEU A 589 26.99 -10.35 23.20
CA LEU A 589 27.22 -11.38 24.24
C LEU A 589 28.42 -11.04 25.13
N GLN A 590 29.53 -10.58 24.55
CA GLN A 590 30.72 -10.16 25.29
C GLN A 590 30.41 -9.03 26.28
N LYS A 591 29.54 -8.08 25.90
CA LYS A 591 29.09 -7.01 26.80
C LYS A 591 28.19 -7.53 27.94
N ILE A 592 27.35 -8.52 27.66
CA ILE A 592 26.42 -9.10 28.65
C ILE A 592 27.17 -9.99 29.65
N HIS A 593 28.00 -10.91 29.17
CA HIS A 593 28.65 -11.93 30.00
C HIS A 593 30.01 -11.48 30.55
N LYS A 594 30.57 -10.36 30.07
CA LYS A 594 31.87 -9.81 30.49
C LYS A 594 32.98 -10.88 30.54
N TYR A 595 33.15 -11.61 29.43
CA TYR A 595 34.21 -12.62 29.34
C TYR A 595 35.58 -11.99 29.65
N PRO A 596 36.44 -12.66 30.43
CA PRO A 596 37.83 -12.21 30.65
C PRO A 596 38.57 -12.06 29.31
N GLU A 597 39.49 -11.08 29.22
CA GLU A 597 40.25 -10.83 27.98
C GLU A 597 41.08 -12.05 27.53
N GLU A 598 41.45 -12.94 28.46
CA GLU A 598 42.21 -14.17 28.20
C GLU A 598 41.34 -15.37 27.78
N SER A 599 40.01 -15.21 27.76
CA SER A 599 39.09 -16.32 27.48
C SER A 599 39.10 -16.68 25.99
N LYS A 600 39.32 -17.97 25.69
CA LYS A 600 39.21 -18.53 24.32
C LYS A 600 37.77 -18.77 23.86
N ILE A 601 36.78 -18.55 24.72
CA ILE A 601 35.37 -18.82 24.46
C ILE A 601 34.83 -17.99 23.27
N PRO A 602 35.07 -16.67 23.18
CA PRO A 602 34.55 -15.87 22.07
C PRO A 602 35.09 -16.33 20.71
N ASP A 603 36.37 -16.71 20.65
CA ASP A 603 36.98 -17.22 19.42
C ASP A 603 36.44 -18.61 19.06
N LYS A 604 36.24 -19.49 20.04
CA LYS A 604 35.59 -20.79 19.86
C LYS A 604 34.15 -20.64 19.35
N ILE A 605 33.38 -19.67 19.87
CA ILE A 605 32.03 -19.35 19.36
C ILE A 605 32.09 -18.86 17.90
N ARG A 606 33.04 -17.96 17.58
CA ARG A 606 33.21 -17.40 16.23
C ARG A 606 33.56 -18.50 15.22
N GLU A 607 34.28 -19.53 15.62
CA GLU A 607 34.66 -20.65 14.75
C GLU A 607 33.59 -21.75 14.66
N THR A 608 33.04 -22.20 15.80
CA THR A 608 32.16 -23.37 15.84
C THR A 608 30.73 -23.04 15.42
N VAL A 609 30.15 -21.92 15.87
CA VAL A 609 28.73 -21.64 15.64
C VAL A 609 28.37 -21.54 14.15
N PRO A 610 29.17 -20.90 13.26
CA PRO A 610 28.89 -20.91 11.83
C PRO A 610 28.93 -22.31 11.21
N LYS A 611 29.86 -23.18 11.66
CA LYS A 611 29.95 -24.58 11.21
C LYS A 611 28.73 -25.38 11.69
N ALA A 612 28.35 -25.22 12.96
CA ALA A 612 27.18 -25.85 13.57
C ALA A 612 25.86 -25.41 12.94
N ALA A 613 25.79 -24.19 12.41
CA ALA A 613 24.59 -23.69 11.74
C ALA A 613 24.29 -24.44 10.43
N ASN A 614 25.29 -25.06 9.80
CA ASN A 614 25.20 -25.84 8.55
C ASN A 614 24.30 -25.17 7.48
N GLY A 615 24.50 -23.86 7.28
CA GLY A 615 23.75 -23.08 6.29
C GLY A 615 22.29 -22.77 6.69
N ILE A 616 21.96 -22.73 7.98
CA ILE A 616 20.64 -22.34 8.47
C ILE A 616 20.84 -21.24 9.52
N TYR A 617 20.45 -20.00 9.19
CA TYR A 617 20.59 -18.85 10.10
C TYR A 617 19.86 -19.08 11.43
N LEU A 618 18.69 -19.73 11.38
CA LEU A 618 17.93 -20.07 12.58
C LEU A 618 18.76 -20.85 13.60
N ARG A 619 19.62 -21.79 13.16
CA ARG A 619 20.44 -22.59 14.07
C ARG A 619 21.50 -21.74 14.76
N ALA A 620 22.15 -20.83 14.04
CA ALA A 620 23.08 -19.87 14.64
C ALA A 620 22.37 -18.97 15.66
N GLU A 621 21.20 -18.43 15.32
CA GLU A 621 20.40 -17.58 16.21
C GLU A 621 19.88 -18.35 17.45
N LEU A 622 19.50 -19.62 17.32
CA LEU A 622 19.11 -20.45 18.46
C LEU A 622 20.27 -20.70 19.42
N ILE A 623 21.46 -21.03 18.89
CA ILE A 623 22.66 -21.23 19.72
C ILE A 623 23.03 -19.92 20.44
N LEU A 624 23.14 -18.81 19.71
CA LEU A 624 23.50 -17.51 20.29
C LEU A 624 22.43 -16.99 21.26
N GLY A 625 21.16 -17.23 20.96
CA GLY A 625 20.04 -16.93 21.85
C GLY A 625 20.11 -17.76 23.13
N GLY A 626 20.40 -19.06 23.02
CA GLY A 626 20.66 -19.93 24.17
C GLY A 626 21.76 -19.35 25.05
N LEU A 627 22.92 -19.03 24.46
CA LEU A 627 24.05 -18.43 25.19
C LEU A 627 23.69 -17.12 25.89
N LYS A 628 22.88 -16.26 25.26
CA LYS A 628 22.43 -14.98 25.82
C LYS A 628 21.51 -15.13 27.02
N HIS A 629 20.61 -16.11 26.98
CA HIS A 629 19.46 -16.21 27.88
C HIS A 629 19.63 -17.29 28.96
N SER A 630 20.51 -18.25 28.76
CA SER A 630 20.79 -19.34 29.70
C SER A 630 22.15 -19.18 30.35
N SER A 631 22.23 -19.38 31.66
CA SER A 631 23.51 -19.48 32.38
C SER A 631 24.13 -20.86 32.10
N TYR A 632 25.17 -20.90 31.27
CA TYR A 632 25.97 -22.10 31.05
C TYR A 632 27.07 -22.19 32.10
N SER A 633 27.28 -23.40 32.66
CA SER A 633 28.57 -23.72 33.31
C SER A 633 29.68 -23.75 32.25
N GLU A 634 30.93 -23.58 32.67
CA GLU A 634 32.08 -23.63 31.76
C GLU A 634 32.14 -24.96 31.01
N ASP A 635 31.92 -26.08 31.70
CA ASP A 635 31.83 -27.42 31.11
C ASP A 635 30.67 -27.57 30.12
N GLY A 636 29.47 -27.06 30.47
CA GLY A 636 28.29 -27.14 29.61
C GLY A 636 28.38 -26.24 28.37
N LEU A 637 29.18 -25.16 28.45
CA LEU A 637 29.50 -24.31 27.31
C LEU A 637 30.48 -25.02 26.37
N HIS A 638 31.48 -25.70 26.91
CA HIS A 638 32.38 -26.53 26.13
C HIS A 638 31.64 -27.68 25.45
N GLU A 639 30.76 -28.39 26.16
CA GLU A 639 29.93 -29.47 25.60
C GLU A 639 29.10 -29.01 24.39
N LEU A 640 28.41 -27.86 24.49
CA LEU A 640 27.62 -27.30 23.38
C LEU A 640 28.49 -26.88 22.18
N LEU A 641 29.70 -26.38 22.43
CA LEU A 641 30.61 -25.89 21.39
C LEU A 641 31.51 -26.98 20.79
N ASP A 642 31.76 -28.08 21.50
CA ASP A 642 32.57 -29.20 21.03
C ASP A 642 31.72 -30.21 20.25
N THR A 643 30.49 -30.45 20.71
CA THR A 643 29.53 -31.36 20.06
C THR A 643 28.17 -30.68 19.87
N PRO A 644 28.06 -29.66 19.00
CA PRO A 644 26.80 -28.98 18.76
C PRO A 644 25.77 -29.94 18.12
N PRO A 645 24.48 -29.86 18.48
CA PRO A 645 23.46 -30.71 17.89
C PRO A 645 23.41 -30.58 16.36
N LYS A 646 23.27 -31.72 15.67
CA LYS A 646 23.46 -31.86 14.21
C LYS A 646 22.30 -31.31 13.37
N ASP A 647 21.10 -31.18 13.95
CA ASP A 647 19.91 -30.68 13.29
C ASP A 647 19.15 -29.66 14.18
N THR A 648 17.99 -29.20 13.70
CA THR A 648 17.20 -28.17 14.40
C THR A 648 16.36 -28.75 15.54
N ALA A 649 15.91 -30.00 15.42
CA ALA A 649 15.13 -30.67 16.46
C ALA A 649 15.99 -30.97 17.69
N GLY A 650 17.23 -31.47 17.49
CA GLY A 650 18.21 -31.67 18.56
C GLY A 650 18.62 -30.36 19.24
N LEU A 651 18.69 -29.24 18.50
CA LEU A 651 18.91 -27.91 19.10
C LEU A 651 17.72 -27.49 19.99
N TYR A 652 16.48 -27.69 19.56
CA TYR A 652 15.32 -27.44 20.41
C TYR A 652 15.33 -28.32 21.64
N ASP A 653 15.60 -29.62 21.49
CA ASP A 653 15.63 -30.57 22.60
C ASP A 653 16.67 -30.19 23.65
N HIS A 654 17.89 -29.84 23.22
CA HIS A 654 18.94 -29.34 24.11
C HIS A 654 18.51 -28.07 24.88
N LEU A 655 17.90 -27.10 24.18
CA LEU A 655 17.40 -25.87 24.80
C LEU A 655 16.30 -26.19 25.82
N PHE A 656 15.37 -27.08 25.47
CA PHE A 656 14.30 -27.52 26.37
C PHE A 656 14.83 -28.24 27.59
N GLY A 657 15.88 -29.07 27.48
CA GLY A 657 16.54 -29.67 28.64
C GLY A 657 17.02 -28.63 29.66
N LYS A 658 17.58 -27.52 29.21
CA LYS A 658 17.99 -26.40 30.10
C LYS A 658 16.79 -25.64 30.68
N ILE A 659 15.73 -25.45 29.90
CA ILE A 659 14.50 -24.81 30.37
C ILE A 659 13.80 -25.69 31.43
N TRP A 660 13.73 -27.00 31.21
CA TRP A 660 13.03 -27.95 32.09
C TRP A 660 13.80 -28.29 33.35
N ALA A 661 15.12 -28.08 33.37
CA ALA A 661 15.92 -28.09 34.60
C ALA A 661 15.50 -27.00 35.61
N GLN A 662 14.81 -25.94 35.15
CA GLN A 662 14.28 -24.89 36.03
C GLN A 662 12.90 -25.26 36.58
N GLU A 663 12.86 -26.17 37.56
CA GLU A 663 11.59 -26.72 38.10
C GLU A 663 10.60 -25.65 38.58
N GLU A 664 11.11 -24.57 39.18
CA GLU A 664 10.29 -23.45 39.70
C GLU A 664 9.42 -22.80 38.60
N TYR A 665 9.99 -22.58 37.41
CA TYR A 665 9.34 -21.83 36.33
C TYR A 665 8.74 -22.73 35.24
N ARG A 666 9.07 -24.02 35.24
CA ARG A 666 8.70 -25.00 34.21
C ARG A 666 7.22 -24.95 33.81
N ARG A 667 6.30 -24.94 34.78
CA ARG A 667 4.85 -24.86 34.51
C ARG A 667 4.44 -23.56 33.82
N SER A 668 4.98 -22.42 34.29
CA SER A 668 4.67 -21.10 33.72
C SER A 668 5.24 -20.97 32.31
N ILE A 669 6.43 -21.50 32.05
CA ILE A 669 7.07 -21.49 30.72
C ILE A 669 6.28 -22.34 29.74
N LYS A 670 5.91 -23.57 30.13
CA LYS A 670 5.09 -24.48 29.30
C LYS A 670 3.75 -23.85 28.92
N GLN A 671 3.12 -23.14 29.85
CA GLN A 671 1.90 -22.38 29.59
C GLN A 671 2.09 -21.26 28.55
N VAL A 672 3.11 -20.42 28.71
CA VAL A 672 3.37 -19.32 27.76
C VAL A 672 3.66 -19.87 26.37
N LEU A 673 4.49 -20.91 26.27
CA LEU A 673 4.81 -21.55 25.00
C LEU A 673 3.56 -22.16 24.35
N SER A 674 2.70 -22.83 25.11
CA SER A 674 1.41 -23.31 24.64
C SER A 674 0.61 -22.16 24.00
N TRP A 675 0.41 -21.06 24.71
CA TRP A 675 -0.45 -19.99 24.20
C TRP A 675 0.13 -19.30 22.97
N VAL A 676 1.43 -18.99 22.96
CA VAL A 676 2.08 -18.38 21.80
C VAL A 676 2.10 -19.34 20.60
N THR A 677 2.13 -20.66 20.83
CA THR A 677 2.06 -21.67 19.77
C THR A 677 0.67 -21.78 19.17
N PHE A 678 -0.39 -21.81 19.99
CA PHE A 678 -1.76 -22.10 19.56
C PHE A 678 -2.66 -20.86 19.42
N GLN A 679 -2.12 -19.65 19.61
CA GLN A 679 -2.86 -18.41 19.38
C GLN A 679 -3.36 -18.30 17.92
N GLN A 680 -4.60 -17.81 17.74
CA GLN A 680 -5.16 -17.50 16.42
C GLN A 680 -4.60 -16.19 15.85
N GLU A 681 -4.26 -15.27 16.75
CA GLU A 681 -3.61 -13.99 16.46
C GLU A 681 -2.53 -13.73 17.51
N GLY A 682 -1.41 -13.09 17.15
CA GLY A 682 -0.32 -12.82 18.10
C GLY A 682 -0.76 -12.06 19.34
N LEU A 683 -0.63 -12.62 20.54
CA LEU A 683 -0.99 -11.94 21.80
C LEU A 683 -0.02 -10.79 22.09
N ASN A 684 -0.52 -9.64 22.50
CA ASN A 684 0.31 -8.54 23.02
C ASN A 684 0.68 -8.77 24.51
N PRO A 685 1.60 -7.97 25.11
CA PRO A 685 2.06 -8.18 26.47
C PRO A 685 0.95 -8.09 27.52
N ALA A 686 -0.01 -7.17 27.34
CA ALA A 686 -1.14 -7.00 28.25
C ALA A 686 -2.15 -8.15 28.12
N GLU A 687 -2.44 -8.60 26.90
CA GLU A 687 -3.29 -9.78 26.63
C GLU A 687 -2.69 -11.04 27.27
N LEU A 688 -1.38 -11.26 27.11
CA LEU A 688 -0.67 -12.41 27.71
C LEU A 688 -0.63 -12.32 29.24
N SER A 689 -0.40 -11.12 29.80
CA SER A 689 -0.39 -10.88 31.25
C SER A 689 -1.75 -11.20 31.88
N VAL A 690 -2.84 -10.69 31.29
CA VAL A 690 -4.21 -10.99 31.74
C VAL A 690 -4.52 -12.48 31.61
N GLY A 691 -4.13 -13.12 30.51
CA GLY A 691 -4.28 -14.56 30.35
C GLY A 691 -3.60 -15.32 31.50
N ARG A 692 -2.33 -15.01 31.79
CA ARG A 692 -1.52 -15.70 32.83
C ARG A 692 -2.17 -15.55 34.20
N ALA A 693 -2.56 -14.32 34.52
CA ALA A 693 -3.28 -13.99 35.74
C ALA A 693 -4.61 -14.76 35.85
N LEU A 694 -5.36 -14.83 34.74
CA LEU A 694 -6.63 -15.56 34.68
C LEU A 694 -6.45 -17.05 34.90
N GLN A 695 -5.42 -17.69 34.34
CA GLN A 695 -5.16 -19.10 34.64
C GLN A 695 -4.87 -19.29 36.13
N ARG A 696 -3.99 -18.48 36.72
CA ARG A 696 -3.64 -18.60 38.15
C ARG A 696 -4.88 -18.45 39.03
N ALA A 697 -5.73 -17.47 38.72
CA ALA A 697 -7.00 -17.29 39.42
C ALA A 697 -7.96 -18.48 39.26
N ARG A 698 -8.01 -19.12 38.08
CA ARG A 698 -8.79 -20.36 37.86
C ARG A 698 -8.24 -21.54 38.64
N GLN A 699 -6.93 -21.67 38.75
CA GLN A 699 -6.29 -22.74 39.53
C GLN A 699 -6.56 -22.60 41.03
N ASN A 700 -6.60 -21.37 41.54
CA ASN A 700 -6.91 -21.11 42.96
C ASN A 700 -8.39 -21.30 43.32
N THR A 701 -9.27 -21.43 42.32
CA THR A 701 -10.72 -21.58 42.51
C THR A 701 -11.23 -22.94 42.07
N ASP A 702 -10.35 -23.91 41.81
CA ASP A 702 -10.65 -25.23 41.24
C ASP A 702 -11.55 -25.17 39.99
N GLY A 703 -11.37 -24.14 39.16
CA GLY A 703 -12.17 -23.89 37.96
C GLY A 703 -13.55 -23.26 38.19
N GLY A 704 -13.86 -22.90 39.43
CA GLY A 704 -15.06 -22.17 39.85
C GLY A 704 -15.14 -20.73 39.30
N ASN A 705 -16.08 -19.93 39.80
CA ASN A 705 -16.27 -18.55 39.32
C ASN A 705 -15.09 -17.66 39.71
N VAL A 706 -14.49 -16.98 38.73
CA VAL A 706 -13.36 -16.07 38.90
C VAL A 706 -13.84 -14.63 38.73
N SER A 707 -13.52 -13.77 39.69
CA SER A 707 -13.73 -12.31 39.62
C SER A 707 -12.54 -11.61 38.97
N TYR A 708 -12.75 -10.39 38.45
CA TYR A 708 -11.65 -9.63 37.84
C TYR A 708 -10.70 -9.05 38.89
N GLU A 709 -11.17 -8.83 40.11
CA GLU A 709 -10.36 -8.45 41.26
C GLU A 709 -9.30 -9.52 41.56
N GLN A 710 -9.68 -10.79 41.56
CA GLN A 710 -8.74 -11.91 41.70
C GLN A 710 -7.76 -12.00 40.54
N VAL A 711 -8.17 -11.65 39.31
CA VAL A 711 -7.25 -11.59 38.17
C VAL A 711 -6.25 -10.44 38.35
N ARG A 712 -6.69 -9.28 38.86
CA ARG A 712 -5.82 -8.12 39.10
C ARG A 712 -4.71 -8.40 40.10
N GLU A 713 -4.95 -9.24 41.10
CA GLU A 713 -3.92 -9.63 42.08
C GLU A 713 -2.72 -10.35 41.44
N PHE A 714 -2.92 -11.02 40.30
CA PHE A 714 -1.87 -11.77 39.60
C PHE A 714 -1.36 -11.08 38.32
N LEU A 715 -1.79 -9.84 38.05
CA LEU A 715 -1.29 -9.10 36.89
C LEU A 715 0.20 -8.79 37.04
N ASP A 716 0.92 -8.95 35.94
CA ASP A 716 2.36 -8.74 35.86
C ASP A 716 2.67 -7.82 34.68
N ASP A 717 2.99 -6.57 34.99
CA ASP A 717 3.37 -5.56 34.01
C ASP A 717 4.74 -5.86 33.35
N ASN A 718 5.53 -6.76 33.93
CA ASN A 718 6.82 -7.19 33.41
C ASN A 718 6.74 -8.47 32.56
N THR A 719 5.55 -8.85 32.09
CA THR A 719 5.36 -10.06 31.29
C THR A 719 6.27 -10.12 30.07
N GLU A 720 6.51 -9.00 29.37
CA GLU A 720 7.45 -8.96 28.24
C GLU A 720 8.89 -9.28 28.66
N LEU A 721 9.37 -8.67 29.74
CA LEU A 721 10.70 -8.93 30.29
C LEU A 721 10.84 -10.38 30.78
N TRP A 722 9.78 -10.92 31.39
CA TRP A 722 9.72 -12.30 31.84
C TRP A 722 9.83 -13.27 30.66
N VAL A 723 9.03 -13.07 29.60
CA VAL A 723 9.09 -13.89 28.37
C VAL A 723 10.45 -13.76 27.70
N HIS A 724 11.00 -12.54 27.61
CA HIS A 724 12.34 -12.32 27.08
C HIS A 724 13.39 -13.06 27.91
N ARG A 725 13.33 -13.05 29.24
CA ARG A 725 14.29 -13.72 30.12
C ARG A 725 14.29 -15.24 29.93
N PHE A 726 13.12 -15.89 29.98
CA PHE A 726 13.02 -17.36 30.01
C PHE A 726 12.81 -17.99 28.64
N CYS A 727 12.19 -17.28 27.70
CA CYS A 727 11.78 -17.80 26.40
C CYS A 727 12.28 -16.95 25.22
N GLY A 728 13.15 -15.95 25.44
CA GLY A 728 13.54 -14.99 24.40
C GLY A 728 14.26 -15.59 23.17
N HIS A 729 14.75 -16.83 23.30
CA HIS A 729 15.36 -17.59 22.19
C HIS A 729 14.35 -18.49 21.43
N LEU A 730 13.12 -18.65 21.95
CA LEU A 730 12.02 -19.41 21.34
C LEU A 730 10.85 -18.52 20.91
N ILE A 731 10.68 -17.39 21.59
CA ILE A 731 9.60 -16.41 21.39
C ILE A 731 10.23 -15.05 21.12
N LYS A 732 9.78 -14.40 20.05
CA LYS A 732 10.15 -13.03 19.69
C LYS A 732 8.96 -12.08 19.88
N PHE A 733 9.28 -10.82 20.14
CA PHE A 733 8.30 -9.73 20.22
C PHE A 733 8.46 -8.82 19.01
N GLU A 734 7.48 -8.83 18.09
CA GLU A 734 7.49 -8.03 16.87
C GLU A 734 6.14 -7.37 16.63
N SER A 735 6.17 -6.09 16.23
CA SER A 735 4.95 -5.31 15.94
C SER A 735 3.92 -5.32 17.08
N GLY A 736 4.41 -5.31 18.33
CA GLY A 736 3.56 -5.30 19.52
C GLY A 736 2.94 -6.66 19.90
N ARG A 737 3.36 -7.77 19.26
CA ARG A 737 2.80 -9.11 19.48
C ARG A 737 3.87 -10.18 19.65
N PHE A 738 3.58 -11.19 20.45
CA PHE A 738 4.43 -12.37 20.60
C PHE A 738 4.25 -13.34 19.44
N GLN A 739 5.36 -13.87 18.94
CA GLN A 739 5.40 -14.88 17.89
C GLN A 739 6.52 -15.88 18.20
N LEU A 740 6.37 -17.11 17.71
CA LEU A 740 7.49 -18.05 17.71
C LEU A 740 8.64 -17.51 16.84
N VAL A 741 9.88 -17.79 17.23
CA VAL A 741 11.06 -17.38 16.44
C VAL A 741 11.03 -17.96 15.03
N HIS A 742 10.48 -19.16 14.87
CA HIS A 742 10.33 -19.82 13.58
C HIS A 742 9.22 -20.90 13.62
N PRO A 743 8.51 -21.14 12.51
CA PRO A 743 7.47 -22.17 12.43
C PRO A 743 7.92 -23.61 12.70
N SER A 744 9.20 -23.92 12.46
CA SER A 744 9.76 -25.24 12.83
C SER A 744 9.65 -25.54 14.32
N LEU A 745 9.58 -24.52 15.17
CA LEU A 745 9.33 -24.70 16.60
C LEU A 745 7.91 -25.19 16.85
N ARG A 746 6.89 -24.63 16.17
CA ARG A 746 5.52 -25.14 16.26
C ARG A 746 5.48 -26.61 15.87
N LYS A 747 6.08 -26.95 14.72
CA LYS A 747 6.18 -28.34 14.26
C LYS A 747 6.82 -29.24 15.32
N TYR A 748 7.97 -28.84 15.88
CA TYR A 748 8.61 -29.60 16.95
C TYR A 748 7.71 -29.75 18.19
N LEU A 749 6.94 -28.73 18.57
CA LEU A 749 6.06 -28.80 19.74
C LEU A 749 4.80 -29.65 19.50
N THR A 750 4.32 -29.76 18.27
CA THR A 750 3.04 -30.41 17.93
C THR A 750 3.18 -31.81 17.34
N THR A 751 4.35 -32.21 16.86
CA THR A 751 4.59 -33.57 16.35
C THR A 751 4.80 -34.55 17.49
N LYS A 752 4.18 -35.73 17.43
CA LYS A 752 4.35 -36.76 18.46
C LYS A 752 5.78 -37.31 18.46
N PRO A 753 6.30 -37.78 19.62
CA PRO A 753 7.63 -38.36 19.69
C PRO A 753 7.91 -39.43 18.63
N ASP A 754 6.99 -40.39 18.45
CA ASP A 754 7.18 -41.50 17.49
C ASP A 754 7.20 -41.04 16.02
N GLU A 755 6.50 -39.95 15.70
CA GLU A 755 6.46 -39.38 14.34
C GLU A 755 7.70 -38.55 14.05
N LEU A 756 8.22 -37.85 15.07
CA LEU A 756 9.41 -37.04 14.95
C LEU A 756 10.67 -37.92 14.74
N HIS A 757 10.79 -39.04 15.45
CA HIS A 757 11.90 -40.00 15.23
C HIS A 757 11.90 -40.57 13.80
N LYS A 758 10.72 -40.83 13.22
CA LYS A 758 10.62 -41.28 11.81
C LYS A 758 11.09 -40.23 10.81
N GLU A 759 10.96 -38.95 11.12
CA GLU A 759 11.36 -37.86 10.22
C GLU A 759 12.87 -37.58 10.28
N TYR A 760 13.46 -37.64 11.48
CA TYR A 760 14.85 -37.29 11.72
C TYR A 760 15.81 -38.50 11.78
N GLY A 761 15.27 -39.72 11.83
CA GLY A 761 16.00 -40.98 11.87
C GLY A 761 16.13 -41.56 13.30
N ASP A 762 16.21 -42.89 13.40
CA ASP A 762 16.29 -43.62 14.68
C ASP A 762 17.55 -43.29 15.50
N ASP A 763 18.58 -42.72 14.86
CA ASP A 763 19.84 -42.31 15.49
C ASP A 763 19.77 -40.97 16.26
N VAL A 764 18.62 -40.27 16.23
CA VAL A 764 18.46 -38.95 16.88
C VAL A 764 17.77 -39.11 18.23
N GLU A 765 18.55 -39.01 19.31
CA GLU A 765 18.03 -39.02 20.68
C GLU A 765 17.42 -37.66 21.06
N LEU A 766 16.12 -37.64 21.38
CA LEU A 766 15.36 -36.45 21.80
C LEU A 766 14.73 -36.65 23.20
N PRO A 767 15.53 -36.73 24.28
CA PRO A 767 15.06 -37.09 25.61
C PRO A 767 14.08 -36.06 26.22
N ASN A 768 14.14 -34.80 25.83
CA ASN A 768 13.30 -33.73 26.39
C ASN A 768 12.01 -33.49 25.60
N HIS A 769 11.87 -34.11 24.43
CA HIS A 769 10.77 -33.85 23.51
C HIS A 769 9.44 -34.36 24.07
N ALA A 770 9.41 -35.50 24.76
CA ALA A 770 8.20 -36.02 25.40
C ALA A 770 7.56 -35.01 26.38
N ASP A 771 8.40 -34.30 27.13
CA ASP A 771 7.98 -33.24 28.06
C ASP A 771 7.60 -31.93 27.35
N SER A 772 8.17 -31.70 26.18
CA SER A 772 7.97 -30.49 25.36
C SER A 772 6.75 -30.61 24.44
N PHE A 773 6.32 -31.83 24.11
CA PHE A 773 5.17 -32.10 23.26
C PHE A 773 3.88 -31.47 23.80
N MET A 774 3.08 -30.92 22.88
CA MET A 774 1.84 -30.21 23.13
C MET A 774 0.74 -30.69 22.19
N ASP A 775 -0.27 -31.34 22.78
CA ASP A 775 -1.46 -31.77 22.05
C ASP A 775 -2.29 -30.57 21.58
N GLU A 776 -2.52 -30.45 20.28
CA GLU A 776 -3.16 -29.26 19.68
C GLU A 776 -4.62 -29.10 20.14
N ALA A 777 -5.37 -30.21 20.23
CA ALA A 777 -6.76 -30.21 20.67
C ALA A 777 -6.90 -29.72 22.12
N GLU A 778 -6.08 -30.25 23.03
CA GLU A 778 -6.10 -29.88 24.44
C GLU A 778 -5.68 -28.41 24.65
N ASN A 779 -4.67 -27.92 23.93
CA ASN A 779 -4.23 -26.54 24.11
C ASN A 779 -5.23 -25.52 23.55
N HIS A 780 -5.89 -25.82 22.42
CA HIS A 780 -7.00 -25.01 21.93
C HIS A 780 -8.19 -25.02 22.90
N ARG A 781 -8.47 -26.16 23.54
CA ARG A 781 -9.51 -26.24 24.58
C ARG A 781 -9.20 -25.33 25.77
N VAL A 782 -7.96 -25.36 26.27
CA VAL A 782 -7.53 -24.51 27.39
C VAL A 782 -7.67 -23.03 27.05
N LEU A 783 -7.18 -22.60 25.87
CA LEU A 783 -7.29 -21.22 25.41
C LEU A 783 -8.75 -20.78 25.22
N GLY A 784 -9.57 -21.61 24.58
CA GLY A 784 -11.00 -21.34 24.39
C GLY A 784 -11.75 -21.18 25.71
N ASN A 785 -11.48 -22.06 26.69
CA ASN A 785 -12.10 -21.98 28.01
C ASN A 785 -11.61 -20.78 28.84
N LEU A 786 -10.35 -20.34 28.66
CA LEU A 786 -9.86 -19.09 29.25
C LEU A 786 -10.58 -17.88 28.67
N CYS A 787 -10.71 -17.81 27.35
CA CYS A 787 -11.46 -16.74 26.68
C CYS A 787 -12.92 -16.73 27.17
N ALA A 788 -13.57 -17.90 27.23
CA ALA A 788 -14.93 -18.02 27.72
C ALA A 788 -15.08 -17.61 29.19
N THR A 789 -14.10 -17.96 30.04
CA THR A 789 -14.08 -17.52 31.45
C THR A 789 -13.98 -16.01 31.57
N TYR A 790 -13.15 -15.38 30.74
CA TYR A 790 -13.01 -13.92 30.71
C TYR A 790 -14.31 -13.23 30.27
N LEU A 791 -14.91 -13.70 29.18
CA LEU A 791 -16.14 -13.12 28.63
C LEU A 791 -17.37 -13.36 29.50
N ALA A 792 -17.37 -14.41 30.33
CA ALA A 792 -18.45 -14.73 31.27
C ALA A 792 -18.37 -13.96 32.61
N MET A 793 -17.50 -12.94 32.71
CA MET A 793 -17.41 -12.13 33.92
C MET A 793 -18.62 -11.17 34.04
N PRO A 794 -19.13 -10.91 35.27
CA PRO A 794 -20.40 -10.18 35.47
C PRO A 794 -20.49 -8.79 34.81
N PHE A 795 -19.37 -8.08 34.68
CA PHE A 795 -19.35 -6.75 34.06
C PHE A 795 -19.50 -6.78 32.53
N PHE A 796 -19.39 -7.95 31.89
CA PHE A 796 -19.72 -8.15 30.49
C PHE A 796 -21.19 -8.50 30.27
N ASP A 797 -21.99 -8.69 31.32
CA ASP A 797 -23.44 -8.90 31.17
C ASP A 797 -24.19 -7.63 30.74
N GLN A 798 -23.52 -6.47 30.72
CA GLN A 798 -24.12 -5.21 30.31
C GLN A 798 -23.59 -4.78 28.93
N PRO A 799 -24.36 -4.94 27.84
CA PRO A 799 -23.98 -4.42 26.52
C PRO A 799 -23.88 -2.89 26.54
N LEU A 800 -23.01 -2.32 25.68
CA LEU A 800 -22.81 -0.86 25.58
C LEU A 800 -23.95 -0.19 24.81
N HIS A 801 -24.44 -0.88 23.80
CA HIS A 801 -25.40 -0.40 22.83
C HIS A 801 -26.61 0.32 23.46
N PRO A 802 -27.31 -0.24 24.48
CA PRO A 802 -28.47 0.43 25.10
C PRO A 802 -28.17 1.78 25.76
N LYS A 803 -26.89 2.09 26.03
CA LYS A 803 -26.45 3.34 26.68
C LYS A 803 -25.93 4.37 25.67
N CYS A 804 -25.80 4.02 24.39
CA CYS A 804 -25.21 4.88 23.37
C CYS A 804 -26.30 5.56 22.53
N LYS A 805 -26.10 6.85 22.23
CA LYS A 805 -27.07 7.66 21.47
C LYS A 805 -26.86 7.54 19.96
N ASP A 806 -25.63 7.27 19.54
CA ASP A 806 -25.23 7.23 18.14
C ASP A 806 -24.05 6.27 17.90
N TRP A 807 -23.81 5.94 16.62
CA TRP A 807 -22.75 5.03 16.19
C TRP A 807 -21.37 5.43 16.73
N HIS A 808 -21.08 6.73 16.81
CA HIS A 808 -19.78 7.24 17.25
C HIS A 808 -19.58 7.04 18.76
N THR A 809 -20.61 7.28 19.58
CA THR A 809 -20.61 7.03 21.03
C THR A 809 -20.51 5.55 21.34
N TRP A 810 -21.13 4.68 20.53
CA TRP A 810 -20.94 3.23 20.64
C TRP A 810 -19.52 2.80 20.29
N GLN A 811 -18.98 3.25 19.15
CA GLN A 811 -17.60 2.94 18.77
C GLN A 811 -16.58 3.44 19.81
N ALA A 812 -16.80 4.63 20.37
CA ALA A 812 -15.98 5.17 21.45
C ALA A 812 -16.08 4.32 22.72
N GLY A 813 -17.29 3.88 23.09
CA GLY A 813 -17.51 2.99 24.24
C GLY A 813 -16.84 1.63 24.07
N VAL A 814 -16.91 1.02 22.88
CA VAL A 814 -16.24 -0.27 22.60
C VAL A 814 -14.72 -0.09 22.70
N LYS A 815 -14.16 0.99 22.14
CA LYS A 815 -12.74 1.35 22.28
C LYS A 815 -12.32 1.54 23.73
N GLU A 816 -13.11 2.26 24.52
CA GLU A 816 -12.83 2.50 25.94
C GLU A 816 -12.87 1.19 26.75
N ARG A 817 -13.86 0.33 26.48
CA ARG A 817 -13.97 -0.99 27.09
C ARG A 817 -12.75 -1.85 26.78
N MET A 818 -12.28 -1.88 25.52
CA MET A 818 -11.06 -2.60 25.15
C MET A 818 -9.79 -2.04 25.81
N LYS A 819 -9.69 -0.71 25.97
CA LYS A 819 -8.57 -0.09 26.70
C LYS A 819 -8.57 -0.50 28.17
N LYS A 820 -9.75 -0.55 28.80
CA LYS A 820 -9.91 -0.96 30.20
C LYS A 820 -9.67 -2.46 30.42
N TYR A 821 -9.97 -3.28 29.42
CA TYR A 821 -9.96 -4.73 29.49
C TYR A 821 -9.12 -5.31 28.34
N PRO A 822 -7.78 -5.40 28.50
CA PRO A 822 -6.85 -5.68 27.39
C PRO A 822 -7.08 -7.01 26.67
N PHE A 823 -7.58 -8.04 27.37
CA PHE A 823 -7.83 -9.37 26.79
C PHE A 823 -9.17 -9.50 26.06
N LEU A 824 -10.06 -8.50 26.19
CA LEU A 824 -11.41 -8.53 25.62
C LEU A 824 -11.41 -8.75 24.12
N ARG A 825 -10.54 -8.04 23.40
CA ARG A 825 -10.47 -8.11 21.94
C ARG A 825 -10.17 -9.55 21.49
N TYR A 826 -9.07 -10.10 21.99
CA TYR A 826 -8.64 -11.45 21.62
C TYR A 826 -9.71 -12.49 21.99
N ALA A 827 -10.21 -12.43 23.23
CA ALA A 827 -11.20 -13.37 23.72
C ALA A 827 -12.48 -13.32 22.88
N ALA A 828 -13.04 -12.13 22.62
CA ALA A 828 -14.28 -11.98 21.87
C ALA A 828 -14.18 -12.47 20.41
N LEU A 829 -13.04 -12.30 19.77
CA LEU A 829 -12.83 -12.70 18.37
C LEU A 829 -12.54 -14.20 18.21
N HIS A 830 -11.90 -14.84 19.20
CA HIS A 830 -11.27 -16.15 19.00
C HIS A 830 -11.77 -17.27 19.92
N TRP A 831 -12.61 -16.98 20.93
CA TRP A 831 -13.05 -18.00 21.91
C TRP A 831 -13.76 -19.19 21.26
N SER A 832 -14.66 -18.93 20.30
CA SER A 832 -15.45 -19.96 19.64
C SER A 832 -14.62 -20.79 18.67
N GLU A 833 -13.68 -20.16 17.97
CA GLU A 833 -12.81 -20.85 17.01
C GLU A 833 -11.85 -21.80 17.72
N HIS A 834 -11.28 -21.38 18.86
CA HIS A 834 -10.47 -22.26 19.69
C HIS A 834 -11.23 -23.52 20.14
N LEU A 835 -12.46 -23.38 20.61
CA LEU A 835 -13.25 -24.53 21.07
C LEU A 835 -13.68 -25.45 19.93
N LYS A 836 -13.92 -24.88 18.76
CA LYS A 836 -14.20 -25.63 17.54
C LYS A 836 -12.98 -26.43 17.08
N LEU A 837 -11.81 -25.79 16.95
CA LEU A 837 -10.55 -26.47 16.62
C LEU A 837 -10.24 -27.60 17.62
N ALA A 838 -10.47 -27.36 18.91
CA ALA A 838 -10.31 -28.38 19.93
C ALA A 838 -11.18 -29.61 19.65
N ARG A 839 -12.46 -29.41 19.29
CA ARG A 839 -13.39 -30.51 18.97
C ARG A 839 -13.01 -31.23 17.67
N ASP A 840 -12.66 -30.48 16.63
CA ASP A 840 -12.42 -31.04 15.30
C ASP A 840 -11.10 -31.83 15.25
N LEU A 841 -10.12 -31.44 16.06
CA LEU A 841 -8.84 -32.15 16.24
C LEU A 841 -8.91 -33.29 17.28
N SER A 842 -10.02 -33.41 18.02
CA SER A 842 -10.19 -34.48 19.01
C SER A 842 -10.40 -35.83 18.33
N VAL A 843 -9.68 -36.87 18.78
CA VAL A 843 -9.93 -38.25 18.32
C VAL A 843 -11.29 -38.72 18.86
N PRO A 844 -12.18 -39.34 18.04
CA PRO A 844 -13.46 -39.89 18.50
C PRO A 844 -13.22 -41.10 19.42
N ARG A 845 -12.95 -40.83 20.70
CA ARG A 845 -12.86 -41.70 21.90
C ARG A 845 -11.98 -41.09 23.01
N SER A 846 -11.39 -39.89 22.82
CA SER A 846 -10.73 -39.19 23.93
C SER A 846 -11.77 -38.68 24.92
N ASN A 847 -11.78 -39.24 26.14
CA ASN A 847 -12.61 -38.79 27.25
C ASN A 847 -12.10 -37.44 27.79
N ILE A 848 -12.16 -36.39 26.98
CA ILE A 848 -11.88 -35.03 27.45
C ILE A 848 -13.14 -34.56 28.20
N ARG A 849 -13.18 -34.85 29.52
CA ARG A 849 -14.28 -34.42 30.39
C ARG A 849 -14.23 -32.89 30.55
N GLU A 850 -15.14 -32.18 29.88
CA GLU A 850 -15.35 -30.76 30.15
C GLU A 850 -15.99 -30.58 31.54
N GLY A 851 -15.45 -29.65 32.33
CA GLY A 851 -16.02 -29.30 33.62
C GLY A 851 -17.41 -28.66 33.47
N LYS A 852 -18.35 -29.01 34.36
CA LYS A 852 -19.73 -28.47 34.35
C LYS A 852 -19.79 -26.94 34.30
N VAL A 853 -18.80 -26.26 34.88
CA VAL A 853 -18.70 -24.79 34.90
C VAL A 853 -18.38 -24.21 33.52
N ASP A 854 -17.46 -24.82 32.78
CA ASP A 854 -17.05 -24.34 31.46
C ASP A 854 -18.18 -24.53 30.42
N VAL A 855 -18.94 -25.62 30.53
CA VAL A 855 -20.18 -25.83 29.74
C VAL A 855 -21.21 -24.74 30.02
N LYS A 856 -21.38 -24.35 31.30
CA LYS A 856 -22.31 -23.27 31.68
C LYS A 856 -21.88 -21.93 31.11
N ARG A 857 -20.59 -21.59 31.17
CA ARG A 857 -20.03 -20.35 30.59
C ARG A 857 -20.25 -20.30 29.08
N ARG A 858 -19.99 -21.40 28.38
CA ARG A 858 -20.21 -21.49 26.94
C ARG A 858 -21.68 -21.21 26.59
N ARG A 859 -22.61 -21.83 27.30
CA ARG A 859 -24.05 -21.58 27.09
C ARG A 859 -24.43 -20.10 27.29
N LEU A 860 -23.83 -19.41 28.27
CA LEU A 860 -24.05 -17.97 28.47
C LEU A 860 -23.56 -17.11 27.30
N LEU A 861 -22.50 -17.54 26.62
CA LEU A 861 -21.93 -16.82 25.47
C LEU A 861 -22.64 -17.16 24.15
N GLU A 862 -23.25 -18.33 24.05
CA GLU A 862 -24.01 -18.80 22.89
C GLU A 862 -25.49 -18.35 22.92
N ASP A 863 -26.08 -18.19 24.11
CA ASP A 863 -27.46 -17.74 24.24
C ASP A 863 -27.60 -16.25 23.93
N ARG A 864 -28.21 -15.97 22.77
CA ARG A 864 -28.43 -14.61 22.26
C ARG A 864 -29.28 -13.72 23.17
N LYS A 865 -30.01 -14.29 24.14
CA LYS A 865 -30.79 -13.54 25.11
C LYS A 865 -29.93 -12.94 26.22
N GLU A 866 -28.79 -13.55 26.50
CA GLU A 866 -27.89 -13.14 27.57
C GLU A 866 -27.11 -11.87 27.21
N GLY A 867 -26.89 -11.01 28.19
CA GLY A 867 -26.13 -9.77 28.00
C GLY A 867 -24.67 -10.02 27.64
N HIS A 868 -24.09 -11.11 28.17
CA HIS A 868 -22.75 -11.58 27.83
C HIS A 868 -22.59 -11.86 26.34
N ALA A 869 -23.55 -12.56 25.72
CA ALA A 869 -23.55 -12.88 24.30
C ALA A 869 -23.55 -11.60 23.43
N LYS A 870 -24.36 -10.60 23.84
CA LYS A 870 -24.44 -9.29 23.17
C LYS A 870 -23.12 -8.53 23.30
N SER A 871 -22.53 -8.49 24.49
CA SER A 871 -21.30 -7.71 24.76
C SER A 871 -20.09 -8.19 23.98
N TRP A 872 -19.87 -9.50 23.82
CA TRP A 872 -18.75 -9.99 23.02
C TRP A 872 -19.03 -9.82 21.51
N ALA A 873 -20.29 -9.96 21.10
CA ALA A 873 -20.71 -9.69 19.72
C ALA A 873 -20.50 -8.21 19.31
N GLU A 874 -20.69 -7.24 20.21
CA GLU A 874 -20.39 -5.82 19.96
C GLU A 874 -18.93 -5.60 19.54
N VAL A 875 -18.00 -6.30 20.18
CA VAL A 875 -16.57 -6.25 19.84
C VAL A 875 -16.33 -6.86 18.46
N GLY A 876 -16.99 -8.00 18.16
CA GLY A 876 -16.99 -8.58 16.81
C GLY A 876 -17.50 -7.58 15.76
N CYS A 877 -18.64 -6.93 16.01
CA CYS A 877 -19.24 -5.93 15.12
C CYS A 877 -18.31 -4.74 14.87
N TYR A 878 -17.57 -4.31 15.90
CA TYR A 878 -16.63 -3.20 15.81
C TYR A 878 -15.46 -3.51 14.86
N PHE A 879 -14.93 -4.74 14.87
CA PHE A 879 -13.83 -5.14 13.98
C PHE A 879 -14.28 -5.59 12.59
N HIS A 880 -15.51 -6.06 12.43
CA HIS A 880 -16.08 -6.46 11.13
C HIS A 880 -16.82 -5.31 10.41
N ASP A 881 -16.77 -4.11 10.99
CA ASP A 881 -17.22 -2.83 10.43
C ASP A 881 -18.62 -2.88 9.79
N TRP A 882 -19.58 -3.42 10.57
CA TRP A 882 -20.99 -3.38 10.19
C TRP A 882 -21.45 -1.94 9.98
N HIS A 883 -22.07 -1.68 8.82
CA HIS A 883 -22.42 -0.34 8.36
C HIS A 883 -23.19 0.51 9.38
N LYS A 884 -22.93 1.82 9.38
CA LYS A 884 -23.65 2.85 10.15
C LYS A 884 -25.18 2.71 10.05
N ASP A 885 -25.67 2.25 8.91
CA ASP A 885 -27.10 2.11 8.62
C ASP A 885 -27.75 0.91 9.36
N LYS A 886 -26.95 -0.02 9.88
CA LYS A 886 -27.40 -1.15 10.72
C LYS A 886 -27.32 -0.86 12.22
N TYR A 887 -26.74 0.28 12.60
CA TYR A 887 -26.66 0.72 13.99
C TYR A 887 -28.04 0.82 14.69
N PRO A 888 -29.14 1.21 14.01
CA PRO A 888 -30.48 1.12 14.56
C PRO A 888 -31.03 -0.31 14.61
N GLU A 889 -30.64 -1.17 13.67
CA GLU A 889 -31.12 -2.56 13.62
C GLU A 889 -30.58 -3.41 14.78
N LEU A 890 -29.33 -3.15 15.18
CA LEU A 890 -28.71 -3.67 16.40
C LEU A 890 -29.46 -3.22 17.67
N CYS A 891 -30.07 -2.02 17.66
CA CYS A 891 -30.98 -1.56 18.72
C CYS A 891 -32.31 -2.31 18.71
N SER A 892 -32.86 -2.54 17.52
CA SER A 892 -34.24 -2.98 17.31
C SER A 892 -34.44 -4.51 17.32
N PHE A 893 -33.38 -5.29 17.55
CA PHE A 893 -33.49 -6.75 17.58
C PHE A 893 -34.47 -7.24 18.68
N GLU A 894 -34.73 -6.42 19.70
CA GLU A 894 -35.73 -6.65 20.75
C GLU A 894 -37.16 -6.27 20.34
N GLU A 895 -37.37 -5.33 19.40
CA GLU A 895 -38.71 -4.87 18.99
C GLU A 895 -39.37 -5.77 17.94
N LYS A 896 -38.59 -6.44 17.08
CA LYS A 896 -39.13 -7.40 16.10
C LYS A 896 -39.68 -8.70 16.72
N ILE A 897 -39.47 -8.94 18.01
CA ILE A 897 -39.98 -10.13 18.71
C ILE A 897 -41.33 -9.88 19.40
N LYS A 898 -41.76 -8.62 19.60
CA LYS A 898 -43.06 -8.30 20.21
C LYS A 898 -44.26 -8.41 19.25
N HIS A 899 -44.03 -8.67 17.97
CA HIS A 899 -45.08 -8.95 16.98
C HIS A 899 -44.83 -10.27 16.26
N ARG A 900 -44.99 -11.38 17.00
CA ARG A 900 -45.54 -12.61 16.42
C ARG A 900 -46.94 -12.81 17.00
N PRO A 901 -47.97 -13.07 16.17
CA PRO A 901 -49.28 -13.46 16.68
C PRO A 901 -49.13 -14.77 17.48
N SER A 902 -49.93 -14.92 18.53
CA SER A 902 -50.05 -16.14 19.32
C SER A 902 -50.17 -17.38 18.41
N PRO A 903 -49.66 -18.55 18.81
CA PRO A 903 -49.63 -19.73 17.95
C PRO A 903 -51.06 -20.11 17.50
N PRO A 904 -51.24 -20.48 16.22
CA PRO A 904 -52.56 -20.83 15.71
C PRO A 904 -53.06 -22.14 16.34
N ASP A 905 -54.37 -22.20 16.49
CA ASP A 905 -55.11 -23.28 17.11
C ASP A 905 -54.78 -24.64 16.48
N LYS A 906 -54.78 -25.72 17.27
CA LYS A 906 -54.28 -27.07 16.90
C LYS A 906 -54.97 -27.68 15.67
N LYS A 907 -56.13 -27.13 15.27
CA LYS A 907 -56.83 -27.51 14.03
C LYS A 907 -56.13 -27.05 12.75
N GLN A 908 -55.44 -25.91 12.75
CA GLN A 908 -54.72 -25.42 11.55
C GLN A 908 -53.42 -26.17 11.27
N LEU A 909 -52.81 -26.81 12.29
CA LEU A 909 -51.59 -27.60 12.12
C LEU A 909 -51.83 -28.88 11.31
N ALA A 910 -53.04 -29.47 11.41
CA ALA A 910 -53.40 -30.69 10.71
C ALA A 910 -53.62 -30.45 9.20
N GLU A 911 -54.18 -29.29 8.82
CA GLU A 911 -54.39 -28.94 7.41
C GLU A 911 -53.09 -28.50 6.72
N GLN A 912 -52.12 -27.94 7.45
CA GLN A 912 -50.81 -27.56 6.88
C GLN A 912 -49.86 -28.73 6.67
N GLN A 913 -49.98 -29.82 7.43
CA GLN A 913 -49.15 -31.02 7.23
C GLN A 913 -49.49 -31.75 5.92
N GLN A 914 -50.72 -31.62 5.41
CA GLN A 914 -51.13 -32.23 4.15
C GLN A 914 -50.66 -31.44 2.91
N ALA A 915 -50.30 -30.16 3.07
CA ALA A 915 -49.77 -29.31 1.99
C ALA A 915 -48.22 -29.37 1.85
N ALA A 916 -47.53 -30.10 2.72
CA ALA A 916 -46.06 -30.14 2.78
C ALA A 916 -45.42 -31.18 1.85
N SER A 917 -46.19 -32.04 1.15
CA SER A 917 -45.62 -33.13 0.35
C SER A 917 -44.96 -32.68 -0.97
N ASN A 918 -44.96 -31.39 -1.31
CA ASN A 918 -44.40 -30.87 -2.56
C ASN A 918 -43.47 -29.64 -2.39
N ARG A 919 -42.91 -29.39 -1.20
CA ARG A 919 -41.96 -28.29 -1.00
C ARG A 919 -40.52 -28.79 -0.92
N GLU A 920 -39.67 -28.26 -1.80
CA GLU A 920 -38.21 -28.42 -1.82
C GLU A 920 -37.64 -28.22 -0.40
N HIS A 921 -36.80 -29.16 0.06
CA HIS A 921 -36.25 -29.11 1.41
C HIS A 921 -35.43 -27.83 1.62
N TRP A 922 -35.55 -27.17 2.78
CA TRP A 922 -34.98 -25.83 3.02
C TRP A 922 -33.46 -25.74 2.82
N LEU A 923 -32.74 -26.85 2.99
CA LEU A 923 -31.31 -26.98 2.68
C LEU A 923 -31.02 -27.00 1.17
N VAL A 924 -31.85 -27.69 0.38
CA VAL A 924 -31.76 -27.73 -1.09
C VAL A 924 -32.18 -26.38 -1.67
N TRP A 925 -33.28 -25.82 -1.18
CA TRP A 925 -33.71 -24.46 -1.52
C TRP A 925 -32.67 -23.42 -1.12
N GLY A 926 -32.00 -23.57 0.03
CA GLY A 926 -30.92 -22.69 0.49
C GLY A 926 -29.68 -22.77 -0.39
N ALA A 927 -29.23 -23.98 -0.74
CA ALA A 927 -28.10 -24.18 -1.66
C ALA A 927 -28.42 -23.64 -3.06
N ARG A 928 -29.64 -23.87 -3.57
CA ARG A 928 -30.09 -23.39 -4.87
C ARG A 928 -30.26 -21.87 -4.88
N LYS A 929 -30.81 -21.26 -3.83
CA LYS A 929 -30.87 -19.80 -3.64
C LYS A 929 -29.49 -19.15 -3.60
N ILE A 930 -28.48 -19.82 -3.06
CA ILE A 930 -27.09 -19.33 -3.07
C ILE A 930 -26.55 -19.38 -4.51
N VAL A 931 -26.74 -20.49 -5.23
CA VAL A 931 -26.34 -20.64 -6.64
C VAL A 931 -27.08 -19.63 -7.55
N ASP A 932 -28.40 -19.50 -7.42
CA ASP A 932 -29.24 -18.60 -8.20
C ASP A 932 -28.95 -17.12 -7.92
N ARG A 933 -28.55 -16.76 -6.68
CA ARG A 933 -28.09 -15.39 -6.37
C ARG A 933 -26.83 -15.01 -7.14
N PHE A 934 -25.96 -15.97 -7.44
CA PHE A 934 -24.74 -15.74 -8.23
C PHE A 934 -24.99 -15.87 -9.75
N GLU A 935 -26.08 -16.50 -10.18
CA GLU A 935 -26.55 -16.43 -11.58
C GLU A 935 -27.28 -15.11 -11.89
N LEU A 936 -27.91 -14.47 -10.89
CA LEU A 936 -28.60 -13.18 -11.07
C LEU A 936 -27.65 -11.99 -11.34
N ASP A 937 -26.35 -12.11 -11.02
CA ASP A 937 -25.34 -11.10 -11.38
C ASP A 937 -24.88 -11.18 -12.86
N LYS A 938 -25.36 -12.17 -13.64
CA LYS A 938 -25.17 -12.18 -15.11
C LYS A 938 -26.21 -11.37 -15.88
N ASN A 939 -27.35 -11.03 -15.27
CA ASN A 939 -28.47 -10.36 -15.95
C ASN A 939 -28.65 -8.88 -15.58
N ALA A 940 -27.68 -8.26 -14.90
CA ALA A 940 -27.65 -6.81 -14.69
C ALA A 940 -27.01 -6.03 -15.87
N THR A 941 -26.97 -6.66 -17.05
CA THR A 941 -26.84 -5.98 -18.36
C THR A 941 -28.00 -6.45 -19.24
N ALA A 942 -29.16 -5.83 -19.05
CA ALA A 942 -30.19 -5.66 -20.07
C ALA A 942 -30.60 -4.19 -20.06
#